data_AF-A0A428NIK4-F1
#
_entry.id   AF-A0A428NIK4-F1
#
_cell.length_a   1.000
_cell.length_b   1.000
_cell.length_c   1.000
_cell.angle_alpha   90.00
_cell.angle_beta   90.00
_cell.angle_gamma   90.00
#
_symmetry.space_group_name_H-M   'P 1'
#
loop_
_entity.id
_entity.type
_entity.pdbx_description
1 polymer ?
#
loop_
_entity_poly.entity_id
_entity_poly.type
_entity_poly.pdbx_seq_one_letter_code
_entity_poly.pdbx_strand_id
1 'polypeptide(L)'
;MALAGQIAEIWILYVLGLLMIAARIFCRTKMVGYRNYEWDDYLVIGVAFMWTAAPVIGHVFVQVAEGRHTSDLTFEERKNMSKSERKDWAFGSQIFLLGLTGYFFILWTLKFNMLCFYHRVVRGLWTEIFIRPLMVLVVLSGVAIVLTIALTCRPFYHLWQVWPDPGRQCEPQNLVFFVVILTFNLVTDVCVMLVPIPVLRGIQINRWKKLGLYFLFSLGFFCMFAAILRFVLIFNLNQRGVSALWSIREDCVGIFVGQAPMVTPLFKRRFWSQAGYATSSTGFSNGHTRDYYHQNRDEGHELGSMTAIGNAKPRVPSSTARLGSRSDSQERIVRKPMDSETPSRHPKFLSGILVHQRIDIEGLEGTFRHTDPLRAAANHIISSSTHQSLRNMDPLREDAIHHERFVKIICVGAGFSGLCLAYKLRRSFQNYALTIYEKNDGVGGTWFENTYPGCACDVPSHNYTYSFEPKSDFSGVLASFDEIKDYLETFAGKHDLLHHIRTSHQVLKTSWDPLKGQWMVSSTDLRSGEIVDDWCHLLVHATGYLNKPMWPKAPGIETFRGPKLHSAQWDNNVSLDGKNVLLVGSGASSAQILPAIQPIVNTVKVFVRTPRWSLPSVSSKQGVFSPEEKQRFANDPDAVLNLRLENERTLNSFFTMYIKGTVLQSQARQHLEAEMKKIIPDPDLQRKLVPNFAVGCKRILPSGDQFLHAINENNVEVVCSGVKCFTETGCISADEQSHQGDVLICATGFDTSFIPRYPILFNGHNLQDDWSASVTGYMGVGISECPNSFTLAGPWTPISNGPVIVALESQADFICTFIDKYQTEPGIHSMRLKAAACYDFKTYMAQATKRMVWSDNCHNSHNIHPNWGQASITWPGSTLHYLEALREPRFEDYEFDFCGNRFAWMGNGLSQTEWDPTAELAYYIRSSDDGKHLSRRARTKSISKSGTRPERDLHRQAKLVAAHEQQHLDTGN
;
A
#
# COMPACT_ATOMS: atom_id res chain seq x y z
N MET A 1 26.28 -3.25 -58.76
CA MET A 1 25.81 -4.07 -57.63
C MET A 1 25.91 -3.36 -56.27
N ALA A 2 27.03 -2.69 -55.93
CA ALA A 2 27.20 -2.04 -54.62
C ALA A 2 26.15 -0.94 -54.29
N LEU A 3 25.78 -0.09 -55.26
CA LEU A 3 24.81 0.99 -55.07
C LEU A 3 23.37 0.48 -54.79
N ALA A 4 22.97 -0.61 -55.46
CA ALA A 4 21.68 -1.25 -55.27
C ALA A 4 21.57 -1.88 -53.87
N GLY A 5 22.66 -2.45 -53.37
CA GLY A 5 22.74 -2.98 -51.99
C GLY A 5 22.58 -1.89 -50.94
N GLN A 6 23.19 -0.71 -51.13
CA GLN A 6 23.06 0.42 -50.20
C GLN A 6 21.64 0.98 -50.16
N ILE A 7 20.97 1.09 -51.30
CA ILE A 7 19.59 1.56 -51.35
C ILE A 7 18.64 0.55 -50.71
N ALA A 8 18.83 -0.75 -50.97
CA ALA A 8 18.07 -1.80 -50.32
C ALA A 8 18.23 -1.73 -48.80
N GLU A 9 19.46 -1.55 -48.31
CA GLU A 9 19.73 -1.38 -46.88
C GLU A 9 19.00 -0.17 -46.27
N ILE A 10 19.04 1.00 -46.92
CA ILE A 10 18.36 2.22 -46.45
C ILE A 10 16.86 1.98 -46.29
N TRP A 11 16.22 1.35 -47.28
CA TRP A 11 14.78 1.06 -47.23
C TRP A 11 14.43 -0.02 -46.19
N ILE A 12 15.30 -1.02 -45.98
CA ILE A 12 15.13 -2.02 -44.92
C ILE A 12 15.19 -1.34 -43.54
N LEU A 13 16.21 -0.51 -43.30
CA LEU A 13 16.36 0.21 -42.03
C LEU A 13 15.19 1.18 -41.81
N TYR A 14 14.71 1.83 -42.86
CA TYR A 14 13.51 2.67 -42.80
C TYR A 14 12.29 1.88 -42.30
N VAL A 15 11.99 0.74 -42.91
CA VAL A 15 10.86 -0.12 -42.52
C VAL A 15 10.99 -0.57 -41.08
N LEU A 16 12.18 -1.01 -40.66
CA LEU A 16 12.43 -1.43 -39.28
C LEU A 16 12.19 -0.28 -38.27
N GLY A 17 12.71 0.92 -38.54
CA GLY A 17 12.49 2.09 -37.69
C GLY A 17 11.03 2.53 -37.64
N LEU A 18 10.34 2.53 -38.79
CA LEU A 18 8.93 2.90 -38.86
C LEU A 18 8.03 1.92 -38.09
N LEU A 19 8.29 0.62 -38.21
CA LEU A 19 7.56 -0.40 -37.46
C LEU A 19 7.73 -0.23 -35.94
N MET A 20 8.92 0.13 -35.48
CA MET A 20 9.16 0.42 -34.06
C MET A 20 8.41 1.65 -33.57
N ILE A 21 8.39 2.73 -34.35
CA ILE A 21 7.63 3.94 -34.02
C ILE A 21 6.12 3.65 -34.03
N ALA A 22 5.62 2.94 -35.03
CA ALA A 22 4.22 2.53 -35.14
C ALA A 22 3.81 1.63 -33.97
N ALA A 23 4.66 0.66 -33.59
CA ALA A 23 4.44 -0.20 -32.44
C ALA A 23 4.35 0.60 -31.13
N ARG A 24 5.22 1.60 -30.94
CA ARG A 24 5.19 2.50 -29.78
C ARG A 24 3.93 3.36 -29.76
N ILE A 25 3.56 3.96 -30.89
CA ILE A 25 2.33 4.77 -31.01
C ILE A 25 1.12 3.87 -30.70
N PHE A 26 1.02 2.69 -31.31
CA PHE A 26 -0.07 1.75 -31.06
C PHE A 26 -0.16 1.33 -29.57
N CYS A 27 0.97 1.01 -28.93
CA CYS A 27 1.01 0.76 -27.49
C CYS A 27 0.44 1.92 -26.69
N ARG A 28 0.89 3.15 -27.00
CA ARG A 28 0.46 4.36 -26.28
C ARG A 28 -1.01 4.68 -26.55
N THR A 29 -1.46 4.64 -27.81
CA THR A 29 -2.89 4.79 -28.12
C THR A 29 -3.73 3.78 -27.37
N LYS A 30 -3.27 2.52 -27.24
CA LYS A 30 -3.96 1.44 -26.52
C LYS A 30 -3.74 1.41 -24.99
N MET A 31 -2.78 2.17 -24.45
CA MET A 31 -2.56 2.29 -23.01
C MET A 31 -2.98 3.63 -22.39
N VAL A 32 -3.26 4.67 -23.18
CA VAL A 32 -3.55 6.03 -22.66
C VAL A 32 -4.68 6.74 -23.38
N GLY A 33 -4.96 6.37 -24.63
CA GLY A 33 -5.87 7.08 -25.52
C GLY A 33 -5.25 8.36 -26.07
N TYR A 34 -5.61 8.74 -27.29
CA TYR A 34 -5.02 9.90 -27.99
C TYR A 34 -5.17 11.24 -27.24
N ARG A 35 -6.16 11.37 -26.35
CA ARG A 35 -6.42 12.58 -25.56
C ARG A 35 -5.43 12.80 -24.40
N ASN A 36 -4.70 11.76 -24.00
CA ASN A 36 -3.76 11.82 -22.88
C ASN A 36 -2.29 11.68 -23.34
N TYR A 37 -2.00 12.10 -24.58
CA TYR A 37 -0.64 12.12 -25.08
C TYR A 37 0.17 13.19 -24.36
N GLU A 38 1.40 12.83 -24.01
CA GLU A 38 2.37 13.75 -23.42
C GLU A 38 3.39 14.19 -24.49
N TRP A 39 4.27 15.12 -24.13
CA TRP A 39 5.26 15.69 -25.06
C TRP A 39 6.10 14.64 -25.79
N ASP A 40 6.48 13.55 -25.12
CA ASP A 40 7.23 12.46 -25.77
C ASP A 40 6.42 11.73 -26.85
N ASP A 41 5.10 11.67 -26.74
CA ASP A 41 4.23 11.02 -27.73
C ASP A 41 4.07 11.88 -29.00
N TYR A 42 4.04 13.20 -28.87
CA TYR A 42 4.01 14.09 -30.03
C TYR A 42 5.37 14.17 -30.73
N LEU A 43 6.47 14.21 -29.97
CA LEU A 43 7.81 14.27 -30.52
C LEU A 43 8.14 13.06 -31.41
N VAL A 44 7.68 11.86 -31.05
CA VAL A 44 7.94 10.67 -31.87
C VAL A 44 7.15 10.66 -33.17
N ILE A 45 5.97 11.27 -33.20
CA ILE A 45 5.20 11.46 -34.43
C ILE A 45 5.97 12.40 -35.36
N GLY A 46 6.57 13.47 -34.81
CA GLY A 46 7.49 14.33 -35.56
C GLY A 46 8.71 13.58 -36.11
N VAL A 47 9.32 12.72 -35.29
CA VAL A 47 10.42 11.84 -35.73
C VAL A 47 9.98 10.90 -36.84
N ALA A 48 8.75 10.38 -36.83
CA ALA A 48 8.25 9.50 -37.90
C ALA A 48 8.27 10.21 -39.26
N PHE A 49 7.79 11.46 -39.33
CA PHE A 49 7.81 12.24 -40.57
C PHE A 49 9.23 12.49 -41.07
N MET A 50 10.15 12.84 -40.17
CA MET A 50 11.55 13.10 -40.52
C MET A 50 12.27 11.82 -40.94
N TRP A 51 11.99 10.71 -40.26
CA TRP A 51 12.52 9.39 -40.61
C TRP A 51 12.00 8.89 -41.96
N THR A 52 10.77 9.24 -42.35
CA THR A 52 10.25 8.98 -43.69
C THR A 52 10.90 9.87 -44.76
N ALA A 53 11.25 11.11 -44.43
CA ALA A 53 11.94 12.00 -45.35
C ALA A 53 13.40 11.57 -45.61
N ALA A 54 14.09 11.04 -44.60
CA ALA A 54 15.49 10.63 -44.68
C ALA A 54 15.84 9.64 -45.83
N PRO A 55 15.13 8.51 -46.02
CA PRO A 55 15.42 7.57 -47.11
C PRO A 55 15.08 8.16 -48.49
N VAL A 56 14.09 9.06 -48.58
CA VAL A 56 13.75 9.76 -49.83
C VAL A 56 14.89 10.71 -50.21
N ILE A 57 15.39 11.49 -49.25
CA ILE A 57 16.54 12.38 -49.46
C ILE A 57 17.78 11.57 -49.83
N GLY A 58 18.05 10.46 -49.13
CA GLY A 58 19.15 9.55 -49.45
C GLY A 58 19.02 8.92 -50.84
N HIS A 59 17.80 8.52 -51.23
CA HIS A 59 17.53 7.97 -52.56
C HIS A 59 17.75 9.01 -53.67
N VAL A 60 17.25 10.23 -53.49
CA VAL A 60 17.48 11.35 -54.42
C VAL A 60 18.97 11.68 -54.50
N PHE A 61 19.68 11.69 -53.38
CA PHE A 61 21.12 11.94 -53.35
C PHE A 61 21.89 10.88 -54.15
N VAL A 62 21.57 9.60 -53.98
CA VAL A 62 22.30 8.49 -54.62
C VAL A 62 21.90 8.30 -56.09
N GLN A 63 20.61 8.42 -56.45
CA GLN A 63 20.10 8.11 -57.79
C GLN A 63 20.03 9.34 -58.71
N VAL A 64 19.64 10.49 -58.18
CA VAL A 64 19.44 11.71 -58.99
C VAL A 64 20.68 12.59 -58.96
N ALA A 65 21.28 12.79 -57.79
CA ALA A 65 22.51 13.56 -57.65
C ALA A 65 23.79 12.70 -57.81
N GLU A 66 23.66 11.39 -58.05
CA GLU A 66 24.79 10.44 -58.21
C GLU A 66 25.82 10.48 -57.07
N GLY A 67 25.41 10.87 -55.86
CA GLY A 67 26.29 11.07 -54.72
C GLY A 67 27.24 12.27 -54.84
N ARG A 68 27.04 13.15 -55.83
CA ARG A 68 27.90 14.31 -56.10
C ARG A 68 27.71 15.38 -55.02
N HIS A 69 28.81 15.77 -54.37
CA HIS A 69 28.83 16.85 -53.39
C HIS A 69 30.08 17.72 -53.56
N THR A 70 29.93 19.03 -53.48
CA THR A 70 30.99 20.03 -53.73
C THR A 70 32.27 19.80 -52.95
N SER A 71 32.21 19.23 -51.74
CA SER A 71 33.41 18.91 -50.94
C SER A 71 34.33 17.85 -51.52
N ASP A 72 33.88 17.13 -52.55
CA ASP A 72 34.67 16.09 -53.22
C ASP A 72 35.42 16.66 -54.43
N LEU A 73 35.15 17.92 -54.80
CA LEU A 73 35.77 18.60 -55.92
C LEU A 73 37.06 19.32 -55.51
N THR A 74 38.15 19.03 -56.21
CA THR A 74 39.39 19.79 -56.15
C THR A 74 39.27 21.15 -56.86
N PHE A 75 40.18 22.08 -56.56
CA PHE A 75 40.18 23.41 -57.16
C PHE A 75 40.24 23.37 -58.70
N GLU A 76 41.06 22.48 -59.26
CA GLU A 76 41.21 22.32 -60.71
C GLU A 76 39.94 21.74 -61.37
N GLU A 77 39.26 20.80 -60.71
CA GLU A 77 37.99 20.25 -61.19
C GLU A 77 36.89 21.32 -61.20
N ARG A 78 36.81 22.17 -60.16
CA ARG A 78 35.83 23.28 -60.09
C ARG A 78 36.03 24.29 -61.21
N LYS A 79 37.28 24.60 -61.55
CA LYS A 79 37.65 25.57 -62.59
C LYS A 79 37.28 25.10 -63.99
N ASN A 80 37.52 23.82 -64.29
CA ASN A 80 37.37 23.24 -65.63
C ASN A 80 35.95 22.69 -65.91
N MET A 81 35.05 22.70 -64.92
CA MET A 81 33.69 22.17 -65.04
C MET A 81 32.75 23.07 -65.85
N SER A 82 31.89 22.47 -66.68
CA SER A 82 30.90 23.18 -67.50
C SER A 82 29.75 23.78 -66.68
N LYS A 83 29.01 24.76 -67.24
CA LYS A 83 27.90 25.42 -66.52
C LYS A 83 26.73 24.49 -66.19
N SER A 84 26.48 23.45 -66.99
CA SER A 84 25.46 22.44 -66.72
C SER A 84 25.86 21.53 -65.56
N GLU A 85 27.08 21.00 -65.60
CA GLU A 85 27.61 20.14 -64.53
C GLU A 85 27.64 20.86 -63.18
N ARG A 86 28.01 22.15 -63.16
CA ARG A 86 27.98 22.97 -61.92
C ARG A 86 26.61 22.99 -61.25
N LYS A 87 25.51 22.96 -62.01
CA LYS A 87 24.15 22.93 -61.45
C LYS A 87 23.84 21.59 -60.79
N ASP A 88 24.29 20.49 -61.40
CA ASP A 88 24.08 19.14 -60.87
C ASP A 88 24.86 18.94 -59.56
N TRP A 89 26.10 19.43 -59.49
CA TRP A 89 26.91 19.41 -58.26
C TRP A 89 26.35 20.31 -57.17
N ALA A 90 25.85 21.49 -57.52
CA ALA A 90 25.18 22.38 -56.56
C ALA A 90 23.89 21.75 -56.01
N PHE A 91 23.09 21.11 -56.88
CA PHE A 91 21.89 20.38 -56.49
C PHE A 91 22.22 19.21 -55.54
N GLY A 92 23.23 18.41 -55.87
CA GLY A 92 23.70 17.33 -55.00
C GLY A 92 24.14 17.82 -53.62
N SER A 93 24.84 18.96 -53.56
CA SER A 93 25.20 19.60 -52.28
C SER A 93 24.02 20.09 -51.46
N GLN A 94 22.97 20.61 -52.11
CA GLN A 94 21.74 21.02 -51.42
C GLN A 94 21.03 19.82 -50.81
N ILE A 95 20.89 18.73 -51.56
CA ILE A 95 20.25 17.49 -51.08
C ILE A 95 21.06 16.87 -49.94
N PHE A 96 22.40 16.86 -50.04
CA PHE A 96 23.28 16.39 -48.97
C PHE A 96 23.13 17.24 -47.70
N LEU A 97 23.12 18.57 -47.81
CA LEU A 97 22.97 19.48 -46.67
C LEU A 97 21.60 19.30 -46.01
N LEU A 98 20.55 19.07 -46.80
CA LEU A 98 19.21 18.75 -46.30
C LEU A 98 19.21 17.42 -45.52
N GLY A 99 19.85 16.39 -46.06
CA GLY A 99 19.99 15.09 -45.39
C GLY A 99 20.80 15.17 -44.09
N LEU A 100 21.91 15.89 -44.13
CA LEU A 100 22.79 16.13 -42.98
C LEU A 100 22.06 16.89 -41.86
N THR A 101 21.30 17.93 -42.22
CA THR A 101 20.49 18.70 -41.26
C THR A 101 19.36 17.84 -40.68
N GLY A 102 18.69 17.05 -41.52
CA GLY A 102 17.64 16.11 -41.11
C GLY A 102 18.16 15.07 -40.10
N TYR A 103 19.33 14.49 -40.34
CA TYR A 103 20.00 13.55 -39.44
C TYR A 103 20.21 14.15 -38.04
N PHE A 104 20.81 15.36 -37.94
CA PHE A 104 21.01 15.98 -36.63
C PHE A 104 19.71 16.34 -35.93
N PHE A 105 18.71 16.78 -36.69
CA PHE A 105 17.41 17.07 -36.12
C PHE A 105 16.76 15.80 -35.53
N ILE A 106 16.86 14.66 -36.23
CA ILE A 106 16.36 13.37 -35.75
C ILE A 106 17.09 12.97 -34.45
N LEU A 107 18.42 13.00 -34.43
CA LEU A 107 19.20 12.61 -33.25
C LEU A 107 18.87 13.45 -32.00
N TRP A 108 18.85 14.78 -32.12
CA TRP A 108 18.57 15.65 -30.97
C TRP A 108 17.11 15.52 -30.50
N THR A 109 16.18 15.32 -31.44
CA THR A 109 14.78 15.06 -31.10
C THR A 109 14.62 13.72 -30.38
N LEU A 110 15.35 12.67 -30.79
CA LEU A 110 15.36 11.38 -30.12
C LEU A 110 15.93 11.46 -28.69
N LYS A 111 17.04 12.19 -28.49
CA LYS A 111 17.61 12.41 -27.14
C LYS A 111 16.63 13.15 -26.23
N PHE A 112 16.00 14.20 -26.76
CA PHE A 112 14.98 14.95 -26.01
C PHE A 112 13.75 14.08 -25.71
N ASN A 113 13.33 13.23 -26.66
CA ASN A 113 12.27 12.23 -26.46
C ASN A 113 12.58 11.29 -25.29
N MET A 114 13.80 10.74 -25.24
CA MET A 114 14.25 9.87 -24.15
C MET A 114 14.28 10.59 -22.80
N LEU A 115 14.73 11.84 -22.75
CA LEU A 115 14.74 12.62 -21.51
C LEU A 115 13.34 12.97 -21.01
N CYS A 116 12.39 13.29 -21.90
CA CYS A 116 10.98 13.46 -21.55
C CYS A 116 10.40 12.16 -20.96
N PHE A 117 10.74 11.01 -21.55
CA PHE A 117 10.37 9.71 -21.01
C PHE A 117 10.97 9.47 -19.61
N TYR A 118 12.27 9.71 -19.43
CA TYR A 118 12.91 9.55 -18.13
C TYR A 118 12.32 10.48 -17.07
N HIS A 119 12.07 11.75 -17.43
CA HIS A 119 11.43 12.71 -16.56
C HIS A 119 10.06 12.22 -16.08
N ARG A 120 9.26 11.63 -16.99
CA ARG A 120 7.99 11.00 -16.64
C ARG A 120 8.15 9.82 -15.69
N VAL A 121 9.15 8.95 -15.91
CA VAL A 121 9.38 7.74 -15.09
C VAL A 121 9.85 8.10 -13.68
N VAL A 122 10.69 9.12 -13.52
CA VAL A 122 11.27 9.47 -12.22
C VAL A 122 10.57 10.64 -11.51
N ARG A 123 9.40 11.07 -11.98
CA ARG A 123 8.64 12.19 -11.39
C ARG A 123 8.39 11.94 -9.90
N GLY A 124 8.90 12.81 -9.04
CA GLY A 124 8.83 12.67 -7.57
C GLY A 124 9.99 11.90 -6.91
N LEU A 125 10.98 11.42 -7.66
CA LEU A 125 12.24 10.87 -7.13
C LEU A 125 13.34 11.94 -7.13
N TRP A 126 14.37 11.78 -6.29
CA TRP A 126 15.49 12.74 -6.24
C TRP A 126 16.21 12.87 -7.58
N THR A 127 16.22 11.81 -8.39
CA THR A 127 16.85 11.75 -9.72
C THR A 127 16.23 12.75 -10.71
N GLU A 128 15.01 13.24 -10.46
CA GLU A 128 14.36 14.28 -11.25
C GLU A 128 15.20 15.58 -11.33
N ILE A 129 15.95 15.90 -10.27
CA ILE A 129 16.80 17.09 -10.16
C ILE A 129 17.87 17.12 -11.25
N PHE A 130 18.36 15.95 -11.68
CA PHE A 130 19.43 15.84 -12.69
C PHE A 130 18.91 15.85 -14.13
N ILE A 131 17.64 15.50 -14.37
CA ILE A 131 17.08 15.39 -15.72
C ILE A 131 16.75 16.76 -16.31
N ARG A 132 16.20 17.69 -15.51
CA ARG A 132 15.80 19.02 -16.00
C ARG A 132 16.99 19.83 -16.55
N PRO A 133 18.15 19.93 -15.87
CA PRO A 133 19.34 20.59 -16.44
C PRO A 133 19.84 19.90 -17.72
N LEU A 134 19.76 18.57 -17.78
CA LEU A 134 20.18 17.80 -18.95
C LEU A 134 19.26 18.01 -20.15
N MET A 135 17.95 18.17 -19.94
CA MET A 135 17.02 18.57 -21.00
C MET A 135 17.39 19.93 -21.60
N VAL A 136 17.77 20.89 -20.76
CA VAL A 136 18.25 22.20 -21.21
C VAL A 136 19.54 22.07 -22.01
N LEU A 137 20.49 21.24 -21.56
CA LEU A 137 21.75 20.99 -22.28
C LEU A 137 21.51 20.39 -23.69
N VAL A 138 20.59 19.42 -23.81
CA VAL A 138 20.25 18.83 -25.12
C VAL A 138 19.62 19.87 -26.05
N VAL A 139 18.70 20.70 -25.55
CA VAL A 139 18.10 21.76 -26.38
C VAL A 139 19.14 22.79 -26.81
N LEU A 140 19.98 23.26 -25.88
CA LEU A 140 21.02 24.25 -26.18
C LEU A 140 22.06 23.73 -27.18
N SER A 141 22.48 22.47 -27.03
CA SER A 141 23.41 21.85 -28.00
C SER A 141 22.77 21.65 -29.38
N GLY A 142 21.47 21.33 -29.45
CA GLY A 142 20.75 21.25 -30.72
C GLY A 142 20.65 22.60 -31.42
N VAL A 143 20.32 23.66 -30.67
CA VAL A 143 20.32 25.03 -31.18
C VAL A 143 21.72 25.45 -31.63
N ALA A 144 22.76 25.10 -30.87
CA ALA A 144 24.14 25.39 -31.24
C ALA A 144 24.50 24.76 -32.58
N ILE A 145 24.10 23.51 -32.85
CA ILE A 145 24.34 22.84 -34.14
C ILE A 145 23.58 23.50 -35.29
N VAL A 146 22.31 23.85 -35.08
CA VAL A 146 21.52 24.56 -36.10
C VAL A 146 22.16 25.92 -36.42
N LEU A 147 22.64 26.64 -35.40
CA LEU A 147 23.36 27.90 -35.58
C LEU A 147 24.71 27.67 -36.26
N THR A 148 25.45 26.61 -35.93
CA THR A 148 26.67 26.24 -36.63
C THR A 148 26.39 26.01 -38.12
N ILE A 149 25.37 25.22 -38.47
CA ILE A 149 24.97 25.00 -39.88
C ILE A 149 24.61 26.33 -40.56
N ALA A 150 23.75 27.14 -39.95
CA ALA A 150 23.27 28.40 -40.53
C ALA A 150 24.36 29.47 -40.68
N LEU A 151 25.37 29.47 -39.80
CA LEU A 151 26.39 30.52 -39.71
C LEU A 151 27.77 30.11 -40.25
N THR A 152 27.95 28.85 -40.67
CA THR A 152 29.25 28.35 -41.20
C THR A 152 29.71 29.14 -42.41
N CYS A 153 28.80 29.58 -43.29
CA CYS A 153 29.11 30.39 -44.46
C CYS A 153 28.24 31.63 -44.56
N ARG A 154 28.85 32.73 -44.98
CA ARG A 154 28.15 34.00 -45.23
C ARG A 154 28.59 34.58 -46.57
N PRO A 155 27.69 34.66 -47.56
CA PRO A 155 26.28 34.22 -47.56
C PRO A 155 26.10 32.69 -47.57
N PHE A 156 24.98 32.20 -47.00
CA PHE A 156 24.72 30.76 -46.77
C PHE A 156 24.80 29.89 -48.03
N TYR A 157 24.50 30.45 -49.21
CA TYR A 157 24.55 29.72 -50.48
C TYR A 157 25.96 29.31 -50.92
N HIS A 158 27.01 29.82 -50.27
CA HIS A 158 28.39 29.39 -50.53
C HIS A 158 28.62 27.91 -50.19
N LEU A 159 27.79 27.30 -49.33
CA LEU A 159 27.89 25.87 -49.00
C LEU A 159 27.67 24.94 -50.20
N TRP A 160 26.96 25.39 -51.23
CA TRP A 160 26.73 24.64 -52.47
C TRP A 160 27.24 25.36 -53.72
N GLN A 161 28.09 26.39 -53.55
CA GLN A 161 28.69 27.11 -54.66
C GLN A 161 29.86 26.31 -55.25
N VAL A 162 29.82 26.07 -56.57
CA VAL A 162 30.90 25.38 -57.29
C VAL A 162 31.97 26.35 -57.80
N TRP A 163 31.57 27.49 -58.37
CA TRP A 163 32.48 28.49 -58.92
C TRP A 163 31.89 29.91 -58.84
N PRO A 164 32.65 30.95 -58.45
CA PRO A 164 34.04 30.92 -57.96
C PRO A 164 34.20 30.08 -56.69
N ASP A 165 35.40 29.55 -56.42
CA ASP A 165 35.62 28.64 -55.30
C ASP A 165 35.30 29.31 -53.93
N PRO A 166 34.34 28.81 -53.12
CA PRO A 166 33.98 29.39 -51.82
C PRO A 166 35.07 29.20 -50.74
N GLY A 167 36.11 28.41 -51.01
CA GLY A 167 37.23 28.17 -50.09
C GLY A 167 36.95 27.09 -49.05
N ARG A 168 38.03 26.57 -48.43
CA ARG A 168 38.00 25.41 -47.51
C ARG A 168 37.17 25.59 -46.24
N GLN A 169 36.83 26.84 -45.90
CA GLN A 169 36.01 27.13 -44.73
C GLN A 169 34.52 26.86 -45.01
N CYS A 170 34.12 26.89 -46.28
CA CYS A 170 32.74 26.84 -46.72
C CYS A 170 32.31 25.51 -47.32
N GLU A 171 32.55 24.44 -46.56
CA GLU A 171 32.18 23.07 -46.94
C GLU A 171 31.38 22.40 -45.82
N PRO A 172 30.26 21.71 -46.13
CA PRO A 172 29.43 20.98 -45.15
C PRO A 172 30.15 19.91 -44.32
N GLN A 173 31.39 19.54 -44.67
CA GLN A 173 32.22 18.55 -43.97
C GLN A 173 33.56 19.12 -43.49
N ASN A 174 33.62 20.43 -43.20
CA ASN A 174 34.82 21.03 -42.60
C ASN A 174 35.10 20.42 -41.20
N LEU A 175 36.39 20.29 -40.86
CA LEU A 175 36.88 19.83 -39.56
C LEU A 175 36.23 20.59 -38.39
N VAL A 176 36.15 21.93 -38.45
CA VAL A 176 35.58 22.74 -37.36
C VAL A 176 34.10 22.41 -37.15
N PHE A 177 33.36 22.33 -38.26
CA PHE A 177 31.94 21.99 -38.28
C PHE A 177 31.70 20.61 -37.65
N PHE A 178 32.47 19.61 -38.07
CA PHE A 178 32.28 18.24 -37.62
C PHE A 178 32.75 18.00 -36.18
N VAL A 179 33.82 18.66 -35.72
CA VAL A 179 34.30 18.55 -34.34
C VAL A 179 33.25 19.09 -33.36
N VAL A 180 32.68 20.27 -33.61
CA VAL A 180 31.64 20.86 -32.74
C VAL A 180 30.45 19.91 -32.59
N ILE A 181 29.99 19.37 -33.71
CA ILE A 181 28.89 18.42 -33.75
C ILE A 181 29.24 17.12 -33.00
N LEU A 182 30.40 16.54 -33.27
CA LEU A 182 30.85 15.29 -32.63
C LEU A 182 30.96 15.47 -31.11
N THR A 183 31.55 16.57 -30.66
CA THR A 183 31.69 16.87 -29.23
C THR A 183 30.33 16.98 -28.56
N PHE A 184 29.39 17.75 -29.11
CA PHE A 184 28.05 17.85 -28.53
C PHE A 184 27.26 16.53 -28.61
N ASN A 185 27.43 15.75 -29.68
CA ASN A 185 26.79 14.44 -29.82
C ASN A 185 27.26 13.48 -28.71
N LEU A 186 28.58 13.32 -28.56
CA LEU A 186 29.17 12.42 -27.57
C LEU A 186 28.88 12.85 -26.13
N VAL A 187 29.01 14.14 -25.82
CA VAL A 187 28.74 14.66 -24.47
C VAL A 187 27.27 14.41 -24.09
N THR A 188 26.33 14.71 -24.99
CA THR A 188 24.91 14.49 -24.71
C THR A 188 24.56 13.01 -24.60
N ASP A 189 25.16 12.12 -25.41
CA ASP A 189 24.93 10.67 -25.32
C ASP A 189 25.42 10.06 -24.01
N VAL A 190 26.64 10.43 -23.58
CA VAL A 190 27.18 9.99 -22.28
C VAL A 190 26.25 10.43 -21.16
N CYS A 191 25.82 11.69 -21.14
CA CYS A 191 24.94 12.19 -20.10
C CYS A 191 23.58 11.48 -20.08
N VAL A 192 22.95 11.26 -21.24
CA VAL A 192 21.65 10.58 -21.35
C VAL A 192 21.75 9.10 -20.91
N MET A 193 22.85 8.42 -21.24
CA MET A 193 23.09 7.02 -20.88
C MET A 193 23.32 6.82 -19.38
N LEU A 194 23.89 7.79 -18.67
CA LEU A 194 24.16 7.70 -17.23
C LEU A 194 22.90 7.85 -16.36
N VAL A 195 21.85 8.54 -16.85
CA VAL A 195 20.59 8.78 -16.11
C VAL A 195 19.94 7.51 -15.54
N PRO A 196 19.75 6.41 -16.29
CA PRO A 196 19.09 5.21 -15.77
C PRO A 196 19.94 4.42 -14.76
N ILE A 197 21.27 4.54 -14.75
CA ILE A 197 22.15 3.66 -13.95
C ILE A 197 21.84 3.68 -12.44
N PRO A 198 21.68 4.84 -11.77
CA PRO A 198 21.31 4.89 -10.35
C PRO A 198 19.94 4.27 -10.07
N VAL A 199 18.97 4.48 -10.97
CA VAL A 199 17.60 3.94 -10.86
C VAL A 199 17.62 2.40 -10.97
N LEU A 200 18.38 1.85 -11.93
CA LEU A 200 18.46 0.41 -12.16
C LEU A 200 19.28 -0.36 -11.13
N ARG A 201 20.25 0.28 -10.48
CA ARG A 201 21.02 -0.33 -9.39
C ARG A 201 20.13 -0.62 -8.18
N GLY A 202 19.16 0.26 -7.89
CA GLY A 202 18.20 0.08 -6.80
C GLY A 202 17.05 -0.89 -7.10
N ILE A 203 16.79 -1.19 -8.38
CA ILE A 203 15.71 -2.10 -8.76
C ILE A 203 16.18 -3.55 -8.65
N GLN A 204 15.46 -4.27 -7.79
CA GLN A 204 15.58 -5.70 -7.66
C GLN A 204 14.81 -6.38 -8.81
N ILE A 205 15.48 -6.50 -9.98
CA ILE A 205 15.07 -7.35 -11.13
C ILE A 205 16.07 -8.53 -11.42
N ASN A 206 15.63 -9.63 -12.07
CA ASN A 206 16.19 -10.96 -12.27
C ASN A 206 17.14 -10.78 -13.40
N ARG A 207 18.17 -11.59 -13.28
CA ARG A 207 19.40 -11.41 -13.98
C ARG A 207 19.16 -11.35 -15.48
N TRP A 208 18.15 -12.05 -16.01
CA TRP A 208 17.79 -11.99 -17.43
C TRP A 208 17.13 -10.67 -17.89
N LYS A 209 16.14 -10.12 -17.17
CA LYS A 209 15.58 -8.81 -17.58
C LYS A 209 16.52 -7.68 -17.23
N LYS A 210 17.29 -7.83 -16.15
CA LYS A 210 18.35 -6.88 -15.79
C LYS A 210 19.47 -6.86 -16.84
N LEU A 211 19.87 -8.03 -17.35
CA LEU A 211 20.82 -8.18 -18.46
C LEU A 211 20.25 -7.63 -19.76
N GLY A 212 18.98 -7.91 -20.08
CA GLY A 212 18.30 -7.33 -21.25
C GLY A 212 18.22 -5.81 -21.19
N LEU A 213 18.02 -5.24 -20.01
CA LEU A 213 17.98 -3.79 -19.80
C LEU A 213 19.38 -3.16 -19.86
N TYR A 214 20.40 -3.81 -19.31
CA TYR A 214 21.79 -3.39 -19.51
C TYR A 214 22.23 -3.50 -20.97
N PHE A 215 21.80 -4.54 -21.68
CA PHE A 215 22.03 -4.69 -23.12
C PHE A 215 21.36 -3.54 -23.89
N LEU A 216 20.11 -3.21 -23.57
CA LEU A 216 19.40 -2.09 -24.20
C LEU A 216 20.11 -0.75 -23.98
N PHE A 217 20.60 -0.47 -22.77
CA PHE A 217 21.37 0.75 -22.51
C PHE A 217 22.79 0.71 -23.10
N SER A 218 23.36 -0.48 -23.30
CA SER A 218 24.66 -0.64 -23.95
C SER A 218 24.62 -0.33 -25.45
N LEU A 219 23.45 -0.41 -26.09
CA LEU A 219 23.28 0.03 -27.48
C LEU A 219 23.49 1.55 -27.64
N GLY A 220 23.46 2.34 -26.56
CA GLY A 220 23.91 3.74 -26.58
C GLY A 220 25.40 3.89 -26.89
N PHE A 221 26.24 2.92 -26.55
CA PHE A 221 27.65 2.90 -26.96
C PHE A 221 27.82 2.71 -28.47
N PHE A 222 26.87 2.03 -29.13
CA PHE A 222 26.91 1.88 -30.58
C PHE A 222 26.74 3.23 -31.30
N CYS A 223 25.84 4.11 -30.83
CA CYS A 223 25.67 5.44 -31.40
C CYS A 223 26.95 6.27 -31.26
N MET A 224 27.59 6.24 -30.08
CA MET A 224 28.87 6.91 -29.86
C MET A 224 29.99 6.35 -30.76
N PHE A 225 30.05 5.03 -30.91
CA PHE A 225 31.00 4.38 -31.82
C PHE A 225 30.73 4.76 -33.28
N ALA A 226 29.48 4.78 -33.73
CA ALA A 226 29.11 5.18 -35.09
C ALA A 226 29.49 6.64 -35.36
N ALA A 227 29.29 7.55 -34.40
CA ALA A 227 29.70 8.94 -34.50
C ALA A 227 31.23 9.10 -34.64
N ILE A 228 32.02 8.35 -33.86
CA ILE A 228 33.49 8.32 -33.96
C ILE A 228 33.94 7.67 -35.27
N LEU A 229 33.32 6.57 -35.67
CA LEU A 229 33.63 5.88 -36.92
C LEU A 229 33.40 6.79 -38.12
N ARG A 230 32.31 7.56 -38.13
CA ARG A 230 32.04 8.56 -39.17
C ARG A 230 33.11 9.65 -39.24
N PHE A 231 33.64 10.10 -38.10
CA PHE A 231 34.76 11.04 -38.06
C PHE A 231 35.99 10.44 -38.76
N VAL A 232 36.35 9.21 -38.41
CA VAL A 232 37.48 8.48 -39.01
C VAL A 232 37.26 8.24 -40.50
N LEU A 233 36.05 7.84 -40.90
CA LEU A 233 35.71 7.60 -42.30
C LEU A 233 35.83 8.87 -43.16
N ILE A 234 35.43 10.03 -42.64
CA ILE A 234 35.50 11.30 -43.37
C ILE A 234 36.93 11.84 -43.43
N PHE A 235 37.63 11.92 -42.30
CA PHE A 235 38.90 12.64 -42.22
C PHE A 235 40.15 11.77 -42.42
N ASN A 236 40.10 10.47 -42.09
CA ASN A 236 41.26 9.58 -42.26
C ASN A 236 41.17 8.71 -43.51
N LEU A 237 39.97 8.24 -43.85
CA LEU A 237 39.76 7.28 -44.95
C LEU A 237 39.12 7.90 -46.21
N ASN A 238 38.70 9.16 -46.15
CA ASN A 238 37.99 9.90 -47.21
C ASN A 238 36.77 9.14 -47.81
N GLN A 239 36.11 8.29 -47.02
CA GLN A 239 34.94 7.49 -47.41
C GLN A 239 33.62 8.16 -47.00
N ARG A 240 33.35 9.33 -47.57
CA ARG A 240 32.22 10.20 -47.19
C ARG A 240 30.84 9.57 -47.47
N GLY A 241 30.69 8.85 -48.58
CA GLY A 241 29.45 8.12 -48.89
C GLY A 241 29.15 6.97 -47.92
N VAL A 242 30.18 6.25 -47.46
CA VAL A 242 30.04 5.20 -46.45
C VAL A 242 29.66 5.82 -45.10
N SER A 243 30.22 6.99 -44.77
CA SER A 243 29.87 7.75 -43.56
C SER A 243 28.39 8.15 -43.51
N ALA A 244 27.79 8.54 -44.64
CA ALA A 244 26.36 8.84 -44.73
C ALA A 244 25.47 7.60 -44.49
N LEU A 245 25.88 6.42 -44.93
CA LEU A 245 25.14 5.19 -44.62
C LEU A 245 25.17 4.85 -43.11
N TRP A 246 26.29 5.13 -42.45
CA TRP A 246 26.41 4.97 -41.00
C TRP A 246 25.51 5.95 -40.21
N SER A 247 25.15 7.10 -40.77
CA SER A 247 24.20 8.03 -40.12
C SER A 247 22.79 7.42 -40.03
N ILE A 248 22.36 6.74 -41.10
CA ILE A 248 21.05 6.06 -41.16
C ILE A 248 21.03 4.86 -40.21
N ARG A 249 22.14 4.13 -40.11
CA ARG A 249 22.28 3.03 -39.13
C ARG A 249 22.19 3.54 -37.69
N GLU A 250 22.86 4.65 -37.39
CA GLU A 250 22.82 5.29 -36.07
C GLU A 250 21.41 5.78 -35.71
N ASP A 251 20.73 6.48 -36.62
CA ASP A 251 19.34 6.92 -36.41
C ASP A 251 18.40 5.75 -36.15
N CYS A 252 18.53 4.67 -36.94
CA CYS A 252 17.73 3.46 -36.76
C CYS A 252 17.95 2.85 -35.37
N VAL A 253 19.20 2.67 -34.94
CA VAL A 253 19.50 2.15 -33.59
C VAL A 253 18.99 3.12 -32.50
N GLY A 254 19.14 4.43 -32.70
CA GLY A 254 18.61 5.45 -31.79
C GLY A 254 17.08 5.37 -31.64
N ILE A 255 16.35 5.13 -32.73
CA ILE A 255 14.90 4.87 -32.70
C ILE A 255 14.60 3.62 -31.86
N PHE A 256 15.28 2.51 -32.12
CA PHE A 256 15.06 1.27 -31.35
C PHE A 256 15.31 1.45 -29.85
N VAL A 257 16.42 2.08 -29.48
CA VAL A 257 16.79 2.33 -28.08
C VAL A 257 15.77 3.23 -27.38
N GLY A 258 15.36 4.32 -28.05
CA GLY A 258 14.39 5.27 -27.49
C GLY A 258 12.98 4.69 -27.31
N GLN A 259 12.57 3.78 -28.20
CA GLN A 259 11.20 3.25 -28.21
C GLN A 259 11.03 1.91 -27.48
N ALA A 260 12.09 1.10 -27.35
CA ALA A 260 12.01 -0.25 -26.79
C ALA A 260 11.33 -0.36 -25.40
N PRO A 261 11.56 0.54 -24.42
CA PRO A 261 10.89 0.46 -23.12
C PRO A 261 9.35 0.57 -23.23
N MET A 262 8.85 1.32 -24.22
CA MET A 262 7.42 1.57 -24.45
C MET A 262 6.72 0.50 -25.30
N VAL A 263 7.49 -0.27 -26.05
CA VAL A 263 7.00 -1.37 -26.91
C VAL A 263 6.88 -2.68 -26.15
N THR A 264 7.55 -2.82 -25.00
CA THR A 264 7.53 -4.03 -24.14
C THR A 264 6.13 -4.61 -23.85
N PRO A 265 5.06 -3.81 -23.65
CA PRO A 265 3.71 -4.33 -23.44
C PRO A 265 3.16 -5.21 -24.57
N LEU A 266 3.58 -5.02 -25.83
CA LEU A 266 3.12 -5.83 -26.98
C LEU A 266 3.42 -7.32 -26.83
N PHE A 267 4.46 -7.67 -26.09
CA PHE A 267 4.88 -9.04 -25.87
C PHE A 267 4.16 -9.71 -24.68
N LYS A 268 3.20 -9.02 -24.05
CA LYS A 268 2.44 -9.54 -22.91
C LYS A 268 1.02 -9.95 -23.35
N ARG A 269 0.62 -11.18 -23.02
CA ARG A 269 -0.71 -11.75 -23.37
C ARG A 269 -1.88 -10.87 -22.92
N ARG A 270 -1.74 -10.19 -21.76
CA ARG A 270 -2.74 -9.25 -21.21
C ARG A 270 -2.98 -8.01 -22.05
N PHE A 271 -1.99 -7.53 -22.81
CA PHE A 271 -2.13 -6.36 -23.67
C PHE A 271 -3.12 -6.61 -24.81
N TRP A 272 -3.22 -7.84 -25.29
CA TRP A 272 -4.13 -8.23 -26.37
C TRP A 272 -5.55 -8.57 -25.88
N SER A 273 -5.73 -8.93 -24.61
CA SER A 273 -7.03 -9.32 -24.04
C SER A 273 -7.88 -8.17 -23.47
N GLN A 274 -7.39 -6.94 -23.43
CA GLN A 274 -8.17 -5.75 -23.03
C GLN A 274 -8.72 -4.99 -24.25
N ALA A 275 -10.03 -4.66 -24.22
CA ALA A 275 -10.70 -3.79 -25.19
C ALA A 275 -10.35 -2.30 -24.95
N GLY A 276 -10.26 -1.49 -26.03
CA GLY A 276 -9.68 -0.13 -26.07
C GLY A 276 -10.50 1.03 -25.45
N TYR A 277 -9.91 2.25 -25.46
CA TYR A 277 -10.26 3.45 -24.67
C TYR A 277 -11.73 3.89 -24.61
N ALA A 278 -12.14 4.18 -23.37
CA ALA A 278 -13.18 5.15 -23.05
C ALA A 278 -12.65 6.60 -23.22
N THR A 279 -13.33 7.39 -24.04
CA THR A 279 -13.09 8.84 -24.24
C THR A 279 -14.05 9.66 -23.37
N SER A 280 -13.53 10.53 -22.50
CA SER A 280 -14.27 11.66 -21.93
C SER A 280 -13.86 12.94 -22.67
N SER A 281 -14.83 13.73 -23.14
CA SER A 281 -14.62 15.06 -23.77
C SER A 281 -15.22 16.13 -22.87
N THR A 282 -14.46 17.20 -22.68
CA THR A 282 -14.81 18.44 -21.99
C THR A 282 -15.28 19.50 -22.99
N GLY A 283 -16.09 20.46 -22.52
CA GLY A 283 -16.32 21.75 -23.16
C GLY A 283 -16.13 22.89 -22.16
N PHE A 284 -15.15 23.76 -22.45
CA PHE A 284 -15.03 25.24 -22.29
C PHE A 284 -15.66 25.96 -21.07
N SER A 285 -15.11 27.02 -20.49
CA SER A 285 -14.08 27.99 -20.91
C SER A 285 -13.57 28.84 -19.73
N ASN A 286 -12.38 29.40 -19.91
CA ASN A 286 -11.59 30.33 -19.08
C ASN A 286 -12.32 31.51 -18.41
N GLY A 287 -11.83 31.88 -17.22
CA GLY A 287 -11.96 33.21 -16.62
C GLY A 287 -10.79 33.47 -15.66
N HIS A 288 -9.93 34.42 -16.03
CA HIS A 288 -8.69 34.77 -15.36
C HIS A 288 -8.87 35.28 -13.92
N THR A 289 -8.07 34.74 -13.01
CA THR A 289 -7.75 35.29 -11.69
C THR A 289 -6.95 36.58 -11.81
N ARG A 290 -7.32 37.58 -11.00
CA ARG A 290 -6.41 38.65 -10.59
C ARG A 290 -6.38 38.68 -9.06
N ASP A 291 -5.26 38.19 -8.54
CA ASP A 291 -4.87 38.24 -7.13
C ASP A 291 -4.82 39.69 -6.63
N TYR A 292 -5.23 39.93 -5.38
CA TYR A 292 -4.39 40.64 -4.41
C TYR A 292 -4.80 40.26 -2.97
N TYR A 293 -3.87 39.58 -2.31
CA TYR A 293 -3.76 39.40 -0.87
C TYR A 293 -3.52 40.75 -0.17
N HIS A 294 -4.00 40.93 1.07
CA HIS A 294 -3.20 41.07 2.31
C HIS A 294 -4.07 41.64 3.47
N GLN A 295 -4.28 40.85 4.54
CA GLN A 295 -3.74 40.98 5.92
C GLN A 295 -4.45 42.02 6.82
N ASN A 296 -5.22 41.61 7.85
CA ASN A 296 -4.88 41.09 9.19
C ASN A 296 -4.09 42.04 10.13
N ARG A 297 -4.73 42.42 11.25
CA ARG A 297 -4.22 42.87 12.56
C ARG A 297 -5.43 42.78 13.52
N ASP A 298 -5.45 42.04 14.64
CA ASP A 298 -4.60 41.96 15.84
C ASP A 298 -4.37 43.30 16.57
N GLU A 299 -5.02 43.44 17.73
CA GLU A 299 -4.57 44.23 18.88
C GLU A 299 -3.77 43.29 19.82
N GLY A 300 -2.61 43.60 20.40
CA GLY A 300 -1.83 44.84 20.41
C GLY A 300 -0.41 44.65 21.02
N HIS A 301 0.35 45.76 20.95
CA HIS A 301 1.63 46.16 21.62
C HIS A 301 2.87 45.24 21.53
N GLU A 302 3.90 45.60 20.74
CA GLU A 302 5.11 46.45 21.06
C GLU A 302 6.13 45.73 21.98
N LEU A 303 7.45 45.62 21.74
CA LEU A 303 8.44 46.48 21.08
C LEU A 303 9.77 45.66 20.84
N GLY A 304 10.59 45.98 19.82
CA GLY A 304 12.05 45.70 19.85
C GLY A 304 12.74 44.93 18.68
N SER A 305 13.08 45.68 17.61
CA SER A 305 14.08 45.51 16.51
C SER A 305 15.00 44.26 16.35
N MET A 306 15.12 43.75 15.12
CA MET A 306 16.28 43.95 14.18
C MET A 306 16.20 43.01 12.94
N THR A 307 16.20 43.61 11.74
CA THR A 307 16.91 43.27 10.47
C THR A 307 17.42 41.82 10.25
N ALA A 308 17.37 41.14 9.09
CA ALA A 308 17.11 41.51 7.70
C ALA A 308 17.25 40.25 6.76
N ILE A 309 16.57 40.30 5.60
CA ILE A 309 16.91 39.70 4.28
C ILE A 309 16.77 38.17 4.03
N GLY A 310 15.99 37.82 2.98
CA GLY A 310 16.34 36.71 2.06
C GLY A 310 15.20 35.80 1.55
N ASN A 311 14.58 36.19 0.44
CA ASN A 311 13.51 35.47 -0.30
C ASN A 311 13.92 34.11 -0.90
N ALA A 312 12.97 33.15 -0.98
CA ALA A 312 12.62 32.40 -2.22
C ALA A 312 11.42 31.44 -2.02
N LYS A 313 10.35 31.59 -2.83
CA LYS A 313 9.21 30.65 -2.97
C LYS A 313 9.46 29.67 -4.14
N PRO A 314 9.05 28.39 -4.06
CA PRO A 314 8.96 27.50 -5.23
C PRO A 314 7.52 27.30 -5.74
N ARG A 315 7.40 27.23 -7.08
CA ARG A 315 6.19 27.00 -7.90
C ARG A 315 5.81 25.50 -7.98
N VAL A 316 4.52 25.21 -7.96
CA VAL A 316 3.92 23.88 -8.25
C VAL A 316 3.43 23.84 -9.72
N PRO A 317 3.63 22.73 -10.45
CA PRO A 317 2.87 22.43 -11.66
C PRO A 317 1.92 21.22 -11.49
N SER A 318 0.72 21.38 -12.03
CA SER A 318 -0.41 20.46 -12.14
C SER A 318 -0.19 19.28 -13.12
N SER A 319 -1.03 18.25 -12.93
CA SER A 319 -1.40 17.09 -13.78
C SER A 319 -0.30 16.14 -14.33
N THR A 320 -0.55 14.82 -14.16
CA THR A 320 -0.26 13.76 -15.14
C THR A 320 -1.19 12.59 -14.90
N ALA A 321 -1.79 12.13 -15.99
CA ALA A 321 -2.61 10.93 -16.07
C ALA A 321 -1.75 9.69 -15.74
N ARG A 322 -2.31 8.82 -14.89
CA ARG A 322 -1.75 7.50 -14.59
C ARG A 322 -1.93 6.62 -15.80
N LEU A 323 -0.84 6.19 -16.43
CA LEU A 323 -0.84 4.93 -17.15
C LEU A 323 -0.63 3.79 -16.16
N GLY A 324 -1.53 2.83 -16.24
CA GLY A 324 -1.37 1.55 -15.60
C GLY A 324 -0.11 0.82 -16.06
N SER A 325 0.66 0.37 -15.09
CA SER A 325 1.21 -0.97 -15.15
C SER A 325 1.00 -1.64 -13.78
N ARG A 326 -0.01 -2.51 -13.70
CA ARG A 326 0.04 -3.64 -12.78
C ARG A 326 0.70 -4.79 -13.53
N SER A 327 1.94 -5.06 -13.12
CA SER A 327 2.71 -6.30 -13.20
C SER A 327 2.90 -6.98 -14.56
N ASP A 328 4.15 -6.94 -15.04
CA ASP A 328 4.93 -8.19 -15.10
C ASP A 328 6.39 -7.80 -14.93
N SER A 329 7.00 -8.26 -13.82
CA SER A 329 8.43 -8.23 -13.39
C SER A 329 8.61 -7.71 -11.95
N GLN A 330 8.19 -8.50 -10.95
CA GLN A 330 9.11 -8.68 -9.82
C GLN A 330 10.33 -9.33 -10.39
N GLU A 331 11.51 -8.91 -9.98
CA GLU A 331 12.58 -9.88 -9.94
C GLU A 331 13.68 -9.55 -8.89
N ARG A 332 13.37 -9.61 -7.60
CA ARG A 332 14.30 -9.70 -6.45
C ARG A 332 15.84 -9.87 -6.73
N ILE A 333 16.69 -8.98 -6.18
CA ILE A 333 18.15 -9.19 -5.99
C ILE A 333 18.33 -9.68 -4.56
N VAL A 334 18.61 -10.97 -4.38
CA VAL A 334 19.25 -11.50 -3.17
C VAL A 334 20.37 -12.43 -3.62
N ARG A 335 21.51 -12.32 -2.94
CA ARG A 335 22.74 -13.11 -3.11
C ARG A 335 22.48 -14.58 -2.73
N LYS A 336 23.11 -15.51 -3.45
CA LYS A 336 23.08 -16.97 -3.24
C LYS A 336 24.19 -17.36 -2.23
N PRO A 337 24.00 -18.38 -1.37
CA PRO A 337 25.08 -19.24 -0.91
C PRO A 337 25.15 -20.55 -1.73
N MET A 338 26.25 -21.26 -1.50
CA MET A 338 26.88 -22.37 -2.23
C MET A 338 26.10 -23.70 -2.30
N ASP A 339 26.64 -24.53 -3.18
CA ASP A 339 26.21 -25.80 -3.77
C ASP A 339 26.05 -26.99 -2.82
N SER A 340 25.17 -27.93 -3.21
CA SER A 340 25.40 -29.38 -3.08
C SER A 340 24.48 -30.17 -4.02
N GLU A 341 24.99 -31.29 -4.50
CA GLU A 341 24.66 -32.03 -5.72
C GLU A 341 23.37 -32.90 -5.72
N THR A 342 22.97 -33.25 -6.95
CA THR A 342 22.06 -34.29 -7.55
C THR A 342 21.64 -35.57 -6.77
N PRO A 343 20.75 -36.47 -7.31
CA PRO A 343 19.92 -36.44 -8.53
C PRO A 343 18.44 -36.89 -8.37
N SER A 344 17.66 -36.56 -9.39
CA SER A 344 16.33 -37.10 -9.73
C SER A 344 16.36 -38.54 -10.27
N ARG A 345 15.36 -39.36 -9.91
CA ARG A 345 14.93 -40.55 -10.67
C ARG A 345 13.46 -40.41 -11.09
N HIS A 346 13.22 -40.49 -12.41
CA HIS A 346 11.93 -40.85 -13.00
C HIS A 346 11.85 -42.39 -13.16
N PRO A 347 10.63 -42.94 -13.34
CA PRO A 347 10.35 -43.52 -14.64
C PRO A 347 8.96 -43.16 -15.22
N LYS A 348 8.85 -43.39 -16.53
CA LYS A 348 7.73 -43.14 -17.47
C LYS A 348 6.82 -44.38 -17.64
N PHE A 349 5.72 -44.16 -18.37
CA PHE A 349 4.80 -45.05 -19.12
C PHE A 349 3.40 -45.18 -18.49
N LEU A 350 2.26 -45.24 -19.20
CA LEU A 350 1.91 -45.35 -20.62
C LEU A 350 0.47 -44.81 -20.84
N SER A 351 0.20 -44.40 -22.08
CA SER A 351 -1.06 -43.97 -22.68
C SER A 351 -2.10 -45.09 -22.89
N GLY A 352 -3.39 -44.72 -22.91
CA GLY A 352 -4.49 -45.53 -23.47
C GLY A 352 -5.59 -44.62 -24.03
N ILE A 353 -6.04 -44.92 -25.26
CA ILE A 353 -6.81 -44.07 -26.19
C ILE A 353 -8.13 -44.76 -26.59
N LEU A 354 -9.19 -43.94 -26.77
CA LEU A 354 -10.41 -44.06 -27.59
C LEU A 354 -11.45 -45.18 -27.35
N VAL A 355 -12.75 -44.83 -27.50
CA VAL A 355 -13.55 -45.16 -28.71
C VAL A 355 -14.88 -44.36 -28.75
N HIS A 356 -15.20 -43.96 -29.98
CA HIS A 356 -16.36 -43.25 -30.54
C HIS A 356 -17.68 -44.03 -30.60
N GLN A 357 -18.80 -43.33 -30.80
CA GLN A 357 -19.69 -43.65 -31.93
C GLN A 357 -20.51 -42.45 -32.46
N ARG A 358 -20.61 -42.36 -33.79
CA ARG A 358 -21.32 -41.37 -34.65
C ARG A 358 -22.71 -41.88 -35.04
N ILE A 359 -23.62 -40.97 -35.41
CA ILE A 359 -24.49 -41.09 -36.61
C ILE A 359 -24.65 -39.68 -37.26
N ASP A 360 -24.56 -39.64 -38.60
CA ASP A 360 -24.69 -38.49 -39.52
C ASP A 360 -26.14 -38.30 -40.03
N ILE A 361 -26.50 -37.08 -40.49
CA ILE A 361 -27.03 -36.74 -41.85
C ILE A 361 -27.66 -35.32 -41.88
N GLU A 362 -27.43 -34.67 -43.03
CA GLU A 362 -27.75 -33.32 -43.49
C GLU A 362 -29.24 -32.96 -43.62
N GLY A 363 -29.52 -31.64 -43.58
CA GLY A 363 -30.50 -30.98 -44.45
C GLY A 363 -31.92 -30.78 -43.90
N LEU A 364 -32.26 -29.52 -43.55
CA LEU A 364 -33.53 -28.84 -43.89
C LEU A 364 -33.56 -27.42 -43.28
N GLU A 365 -33.67 -26.42 -44.15
CA GLU A 365 -34.11 -25.07 -43.83
C GLU A 365 -35.54 -25.10 -43.27
N GLY A 366 -35.85 -24.26 -42.27
CA GLY A 366 -37.23 -23.98 -41.86
C GLY A 366 -37.42 -23.66 -40.38
N THR A 367 -37.63 -22.37 -40.10
CA THR A 367 -38.58 -21.81 -39.12
C THR A 367 -39.11 -22.75 -38.01
N PHE A 368 -38.97 -22.37 -36.73
CA PHE A 368 -40.12 -22.20 -35.81
C PHE A 368 -39.69 -21.51 -34.50
N ARG A 369 -40.35 -20.39 -34.20
CA ARG A 369 -40.37 -19.71 -32.91
C ARG A 369 -41.24 -20.51 -31.94
N HIS A 370 -40.81 -20.71 -30.70
CA HIS A 370 -41.71 -20.76 -29.55
C HIS A 370 -40.98 -20.24 -28.30
N THR A 371 -41.44 -19.09 -27.82
CA THR A 371 -41.07 -18.49 -26.53
C THR A 371 -41.99 -19.02 -25.43
N ASP A 372 -41.40 -19.46 -24.34
CA ASP A 372 -42.05 -19.99 -23.14
C ASP A 372 -42.83 -18.88 -22.38
N PRO A 373 -44.16 -18.99 -22.21
CA PRO A 373 -44.99 -17.94 -21.63
C PRO A 373 -44.72 -17.65 -20.13
N LEU A 374 -44.14 -18.60 -19.39
CA LEU A 374 -43.78 -18.38 -17.97
C LEU A 374 -42.58 -17.44 -17.82
N ARG A 375 -41.65 -17.47 -18.78
CA ARG A 375 -40.46 -16.60 -18.78
C ARG A 375 -40.80 -15.17 -19.20
N ALA A 376 -41.80 -15.01 -20.08
CA ALA A 376 -42.33 -13.70 -20.47
C ALA A 376 -43.11 -13.03 -19.32
N ALA A 377 -43.92 -13.79 -18.57
CA ALA A 377 -44.63 -13.29 -17.40
C ALA A 377 -43.66 -12.89 -16.26
N ALA A 378 -42.63 -13.70 -16.01
CA ALA A 378 -41.56 -13.35 -15.06
C ALA A 378 -40.82 -12.07 -15.48
N ASN A 379 -40.47 -11.93 -16.77
CA ASN A 379 -39.80 -10.74 -17.29
C ASN A 379 -40.70 -9.48 -17.26
N HIS A 380 -42.03 -9.63 -17.40
CA HIS A 380 -42.96 -8.50 -17.35
C HIS A 380 -43.22 -8.02 -15.92
N ILE A 381 -43.25 -8.94 -14.95
CA ILE A 381 -43.34 -8.61 -13.52
C ILE A 381 -42.02 -7.96 -13.07
N ILE A 382 -40.87 -8.52 -13.47
CA ILE A 382 -39.53 -7.96 -13.22
C ILE A 382 -39.41 -6.56 -13.86
N SER A 383 -39.87 -6.34 -15.09
CA SER A 383 -39.78 -4.99 -15.70
C SER A 383 -40.65 -3.96 -14.97
N SER A 384 -41.85 -4.35 -14.51
CA SER A 384 -42.76 -3.44 -13.80
C SER A 384 -42.24 -3.05 -12.39
N SER A 385 -41.68 -3.99 -11.62
CA SER A 385 -41.12 -3.71 -10.30
C SER A 385 -39.78 -2.98 -10.39
N THR A 386 -38.96 -3.28 -11.41
CA THR A 386 -37.68 -2.61 -11.65
C THR A 386 -37.89 -1.19 -12.19
N HIS A 387 -38.93 -0.95 -13.00
CA HIS A 387 -39.27 0.42 -13.43
C HIS A 387 -39.79 1.30 -12.30
N GLN A 388 -40.42 0.72 -11.27
CA GLN A 388 -40.88 1.47 -10.10
C GLN A 388 -39.75 1.75 -9.11
N SER A 389 -38.78 0.85 -8.94
CA SER A 389 -37.57 1.09 -8.14
C SER A 389 -36.59 2.06 -8.82
N LEU A 390 -36.49 2.03 -10.15
CA LEU A 390 -35.68 2.97 -10.94
C LEU A 390 -36.24 4.41 -10.89
N ARG A 391 -37.56 4.60 -10.70
CA ARG A 391 -38.19 5.94 -10.58
C ARG A 391 -37.92 6.64 -9.24
N ASN A 392 -37.54 5.90 -8.19
CA ASN A 392 -37.29 6.44 -6.84
C ASN A 392 -35.82 6.85 -6.61
N MET A 393 -34.97 6.82 -7.64
CA MET A 393 -33.51 6.84 -7.47
C MET A 393 -32.77 7.83 -8.41
N ASP A 394 -33.53 8.58 -9.21
CA ASP A 394 -33.10 9.88 -9.76
C ASP A 394 -33.40 10.96 -8.70
N PRO A 395 -32.70 12.11 -8.65
CA PRO A 395 -32.90 13.09 -7.59
C PRO A 395 -34.38 13.45 -7.52
N LEU A 396 -35.00 13.22 -6.35
CA LEU A 396 -36.37 13.65 -6.15
C LEU A 396 -36.38 15.17 -6.30
N ARG A 397 -37.47 15.72 -6.83
CA ARG A 397 -37.59 17.17 -7.06
C ARG A 397 -37.39 18.00 -5.77
N GLU A 398 -37.47 17.36 -4.62
CA GLU A 398 -37.41 17.96 -3.29
C GLU A 398 -36.05 17.76 -2.62
N ASP A 399 -35.12 16.99 -3.19
CA ASP A 399 -33.84 16.71 -2.53
C ASP A 399 -32.78 17.75 -2.92
N ALA A 400 -32.23 18.47 -1.93
CA ALA A 400 -31.04 19.28 -2.12
C ALA A 400 -29.77 18.40 -2.29
N ILE A 401 -28.66 19.00 -2.71
CA ILE A 401 -27.35 18.31 -2.82
C ILE A 401 -27.00 17.59 -1.51
N HIS A 402 -26.51 16.35 -1.57
CA HIS A 402 -26.17 15.54 -0.38
C HIS A 402 -27.33 15.25 0.58
N HIS A 403 -28.58 15.20 0.12
CA HIS A 403 -29.70 14.75 0.95
C HIS A 403 -29.41 13.37 1.59
N GLU A 404 -29.69 13.24 2.88
CA GLU A 404 -29.43 12.03 3.66
C GLU A 404 -30.55 10.99 3.52
N ARG A 405 -30.33 9.92 2.74
CA ARG A 405 -31.28 8.78 2.74
C ARG A 405 -31.24 8.01 4.05
N PHE A 406 -32.31 7.29 4.37
CA PHE A 406 -32.32 6.40 5.55
C PHE A 406 -31.30 5.27 5.38
N VAL A 407 -30.53 4.99 6.45
CA VAL A 407 -29.57 3.88 6.49
C VAL A 407 -29.84 2.98 7.69
N LYS A 408 -29.80 1.67 7.48
CA LYS A 408 -29.99 0.65 8.53
C LYS A 408 -28.71 -0.13 8.69
N ILE A 409 -28.19 -0.19 9.91
CA ILE A 409 -26.89 -0.77 10.23
C ILE A 409 -27.11 -1.85 11.29
N ILE A 410 -26.52 -3.03 11.06
CA ILE A 410 -26.41 -4.05 12.10
C ILE A 410 -24.94 -4.20 12.46
N CYS A 411 -24.66 -4.12 13.76
CA CYS A 411 -23.35 -4.42 14.32
C CYS A 411 -23.43 -5.69 15.18
N VAL A 412 -22.39 -6.53 15.15
CA VAL A 412 -22.36 -7.78 15.94
C VAL A 412 -21.24 -7.69 16.98
N GLY A 413 -21.63 -7.57 18.24
CA GLY A 413 -20.76 -7.43 19.43
C GLY A 413 -20.88 -6.07 20.12
N ALA A 414 -21.10 -6.07 21.44
CA ALA A 414 -21.24 -4.89 22.29
C ALA A 414 -20.06 -4.72 23.28
N GLY A 415 -18.84 -4.93 22.80
CA GLY A 415 -17.60 -4.52 23.49
C GLY A 415 -17.17 -3.09 23.11
N PHE A 416 -15.91 -2.75 23.40
CA PHE A 416 -15.30 -1.46 23.03
C PHE A 416 -15.56 -1.04 21.57
N SER A 417 -15.48 -1.99 20.62
CA SER A 417 -15.70 -1.72 19.21
C SER A 417 -17.13 -1.28 18.88
N GLY A 418 -18.13 -2.08 19.27
CA GLY A 418 -19.54 -1.81 18.95
C GLY A 418 -20.07 -0.57 19.66
N LEU A 419 -19.70 -0.37 20.93
CA LEU A 419 -20.08 0.81 21.70
C LEU A 419 -19.47 2.10 21.12
N CYS A 420 -18.23 2.03 20.63
CA CYS A 420 -17.60 3.16 19.95
C CYS A 420 -18.36 3.55 18.68
N LEU A 421 -18.72 2.56 17.85
CA LEU A 421 -19.50 2.81 16.64
C LEU A 421 -20.87 3.42 16.97
N ALA A 422 -21.58 2.90 17.97
CA ALA A 422 -22.87 3.44 18.41
C ALA A 422 -22.76 4.91 18.83
N TYR A 423 -21.75 5.24 19.64
CA TYR A 423 -21.49 6.62 20.06
C TYR A 423 -21.19 7.55 18.86
N LYS A 424 -20.33 7.11 17.92
CA LYS A 424 -19.97 7.91 16.74
C LYS A 424 -21.15 8.14 15.80
N LEU A 425 -22.02 7.14 15.63
CA LEU A 425 -23.26 7.26 14.87
C LEU A 425 -24.23 8.25 15.54
N ARG A 426 -24.52 8.06 16.83
CA ARG A 426 -25.38 8.98 17.61
C ARG A 426 -24.89 10.42 17.58
N ARG A 427 -23.58 10.63 17.61
CA ARG A 427 -22.98 11.96 17.61
C ARG A 427 -23.07 12.67 16.25
N SER A 428 -23.02 11.94 15.14
CA SER A 428 -22.74 12.52 13.82
C SER A 428 -23.83 12.32 12.78
N PHE A 429 -24.83 11.46 13.03
CA PHE A 429 -25.83 11.07 12.04
C PHE A 429 -27.23 11.27 12.59
N GLN A 430 -28.20 11.56 11.71
CA GLN A 430 -29.60 11.79 12.09
C GLN A 430 -30.53 10.74 11.51
N ASN A 431 -30.39 10.40 10.23
CA ASN A 431 -31.34 9.51 9.54
C ASN A 431 -30.84 8.06 9.46
N TYR A 432 -30.74 7.39 10.61
CA TYR A 432 -30.26 6.00 10.67
C TYR A 432 -31.02 5.13 11.69
N ALA A 433 -30.94 3.81 11.50
CA ALA A 433 -31.29 2.82 12.51
C ALA A 433 -30.08 1.92 12.79
N LEU A 434 -29.79 1.68 14.07
CA LEU A 434 -28.72 0.80 14.53
C LEU A 434 -29.28 -0.29 15.45
N THR A 435 -28.94 -1.54 15.14
CA THR A 435 -29.12 -2.69 16.04
C THR A 435 -27.75 -3.33 16.30
N ILE A 436 -27.41 -3.53 17.58
CA ILE A 436 -26.23 -4.28 18.00
C ILE A 436 -26.68 -5.60 18.61
N TYR A 437 -26.25 -6.73 18.04
CA TYR A 437 -26.49 -8.05 18.63
C TYR A 437 -25.31 -8.45 19.52
N GLU A 438 -25.58 -8.78 20.78
CA GLU A 438 -24.61 -9.26 21.76
C GLU A 438 -25.09 -10.58 22.37
N LYS A 439 -24.23 -11.61 22.35
CA LYS A 439 -24.59 -12.94 22.84
C LYS A 439 -24.65 -12.99 24.37
N ASN A 440 -23.86 -12.16 25.05
CA ASN A 440 -23.88 -12.07 26.50
C ASN A 440 -25.13 -11.31 26.95
N ASP A 441 -25.55 -11.53 28.20
CA ASP A 441 -26.71 -10.84 28.79
C ASP A 441 -26.41 -9.38 29.21
N GLY A 442 -25.16 -8.93 29.04
CA GLY A 442 -24.72 -7.55 29.24
C GLY A 442 -23.63 -7.12 28.25
N VAL A 443 -23.23 -5.85 28.32
CA VAL A 443 -22.16 -5.27 27.51
C VAL A 443 -20.79 -5.51 28.15
N GLY A 444 -19.71 -5.41 27.35
CA GLY A 444 -18.34 -5.50 27.86
C GLY A 444 -17.39 -6.35 27.02
N GLY A 445 -17.94 -7.27 26.20
CA GLY A 445 -17.15 -8.15 25.34
C GLY A 445 -16.16 -9.01 26.14
N THR A 446 -14.86 -8.92 25.84
CA THR A 446 -13.81 -9.67 26.56
C THR A 446 -13.85 -9.46 28.08
N TRP A 447 -14.20 -8.26 28.53
CA TRP A 447 -14.29 -7.91 29.96
C TRP A 447 -15.57 -8.42 30.64
N PHE A 448 -16.54 -8.85 29.84
CA PHE A 448 -17.69 -9.61 30.33
C PHE A 448 -17.31 -11.08 30.55
N GLU A 449 -16.58 -11.69 29.61
CA GLU A 449 -16.31 -13.13 29.61
C GLU A 449 -15.16 -13.57 30.53
N ASN A 450 -14.12 -12.74 30.68
CA ASN A 450 -12.91 -13.13 31.41
C ASN A 450 -12.98 -12.67 32.86
N THR A 451 -13.24 -13.61 33.77
CA THR A 451 -13.48 -13.34 35.20
C THR A 451 -12.51 -14.09 36.13
N TYR A 452 -11.43 -14.65 35.57
CA TYR A 452 -10.45 -15.42 36.34
C TYR A 452 -9.70 -14.55 37.39
N PRO A 453 -9.20 -15.16 38.48
CA PRO A 453 -8.43 -14.45 39.51
C PRO A 453 -7.23 -13.70 38.93
N GLY A 454 -7.11 -12.42 39.28
CA GLY A 454 -6.05 -11.54 38.79
C GLY A 454 -6.28 -10.97 37.39
N CYS A 455 -7.44 -11.21 36.76
CA CYS A 455 -7.74 -10.65 35.44
C CYS A 455 -7.78 -9.12 35.47
N ALA A 456 -6.83 -8.51 34.77
CA ALA A 456 -6.65 -7.07 34.70
C ALA A 456 -6.17 -6.62 33.31
N CYS A 457 -6.34 -5.34 32.99
CA CYS A 457 -5.71 -4.73 31.82
C CYS A 457 -4.19 -4.70 31.96
N ASP A 458 -3.51 -4.54 30.83
CA ASP A 458 -2.06 -4.64 30.73
C ASP A 458 -1.43 -3.34 30.19
N VAL A 459 -2.21 -2.27 30.23
CA VAL A 459 -1.81 -0.89 29.97
C VAL A 459 -2.34 -0.01 31.10
N PRO A 460 -1.77 1.20 31.33
CA PRO A 460 -2.27 2.09 32.36
C PRO A 460 -3.78 2.33 32.25
N SER A 461 -4.54 2.14 33.32
CA SER A 461 -6.02 2.15 33.34
C SER A 461 -6.59 3.44 32.75
N HIS A 462 -6.04 4.60 33.14
CA HIS A 462 -6.47 5.89 32.60
C HIS A 462 -6.27 6.03 31.08
N ASN A 463 -5.41 5.21 30.46
CA ASN A 463 -5.19 5.14 29.02
C ASN A 463 -5.99 4.02 28.32
N TYR A 464 -6.55 3.07 29.08
CA TYR A 464 -7.43 2.02 28.56
C TYR A 464 -8.91 2.44 28.58
N THR A 465 -9.14 3.68 28.15
CA THR A 465 -10.44 4.34 28.04
C THR A 465 -10.55 4.96 26.65
N TYR A 466 -11.74 5.35 26.22
CA TYR A 466 -11.86 6.17 25.02
C TYR A 466 -11.11 7.50 25.21
N SER A 467 -10.40 7.94 24.17
CA SER A 467 -9.53 9.12 24.23
C SER A 467 -10.27 10.38 24.68
N PHE A 468 -11.54 10.47 24.32
CA PHE A 468 -12.47 11.57 24.62
C PHE A 468 -13.31 11.38 25.90
N GLU A 469 -13.23 10.21 26.56
CA GLU A 469 -14.07 9.89 27.73
C GLU A 469 -13.20 9.28 28.85
N PRO A 470 -12.46 10.12 29.60
CA PRO A 470 -11.63 9.66 30.73
C PRO A 470 -12.47 9.13 31.89
N LYS A 471 -11.92 8.16 32.62
CA LYS A 471 -12.39 7.74 33.96
C LYS A 471 -11.32 8.08 34.99
N SER A 472 -11.69 8.75 36.07
CA SER A 472 -10.77 9.32 37.08
C SER A 472 -10.65 8.50 38.36
N ASP A 473 -11.54 7.54 38.58
CA ASP A 473 -11.75 6.81 39.84
C ASP A 473 -11.27 5.36 39.79
N PHE A 474 -10.38 4.99 38.86
CA PHE A 474 -9.76 3.66 38.84
C PHE A 474 -9.04 3.37 40.17
N SER A 475 -9.12 2.12 40.64
CA SER A 475 -8.46 1.76 41.90
C SER A 475 -6.94 1.71 41.78
N GLY A 476 -6.42 1.49 40.56
CA GLY A 476 -5.01 1.29 40.30
C GLY A 476 -4.56 1.51 38.85
N VAL A 477 -3.24 1.47 38.66
CA VAL A 477 -2.51 1.56 37.39
C VAL A 477 -2.95 0.47 36.41
N LEU A 478 -3.26 -0.73 36.89
CA LEU A 478 -3.84 -1.81 36.07
C LEU A 478 -5.21 -2.18 36.64
N ALA A 479 -6.26 -1.76 35.96
CA ALA A 479 -7.64 -1.97 36.37
C ALA A 479 -8.05 -3.43 36.15
N SER A 480 -8.81 -3.95 37.10
CA SER A 480 -9.42 -5.28 37.03
C SER A 480 -10.52 -5.33 35.98
N PHE A 481 -10.92 -6.54 35.59
CA PHE A 481 -11.93 -6.75 34.56
C PHE A 481 -13.29 -6.11 34.89
N ASP A 482 -13.67 -6.08 36.17
CA ASP A 482 -14.91 -5.50 36.68
C ASP A 482 -14.93 -3.98 36.56
N GLU A 483 -13.83 -3.28 36.87
CA GLU A 483 -13.72 -1.83 36.68
C GLU A 483 -13.80 -1.42 35.20
N ILE A 484 -13.19 -2.22 34.30
CA ILE A 484 -13.28 -1.97 32.85
C ILE A 484 -14.68 -2.28 32.32
N LYS A 485 -15.32 -3.34 32.82
CA LYS A 485 -16.72 -3.65 32.49
C LYS A 485 -17.66 -2.53 32.95
N ASP A 486 -17.52 -2.07 34.19
CA ASP A 486 -18.27 -0.94 34.75
C ASP A 486 -18.09 0.34 33.92
N TYR A 487 -16.87 0.64 33.48
CA TYR A 487 -16.62 1.77 32.58
C TYR A 487 -17.45 1.66 31.29
N LEU A 488 -17.51 0.48 30.67
CA LEU A 488 -18.27 0.26 29.43
C LEU A 488 -19.79 0.31 29.65
N GLU A 489 -20.28 -0.24 30.77
CA GLU A 489 -21.69 -0.18 31.17
C GLU A 489 -22.12 1.26 31.44
N THR A 490 -21.31 2.00 32.22
CA THR A 490 -21.53 3.42 32.51
C THR A 490 -21.47 4.26 31.23
N PHE A 491 -20.52 4.00 30.34
CA PHE A 491 -20.43 4.68 29.04
C PHE A 491 -21.69 4.46 28.19
N ALA A 492 -22.16 3.21 28.11
CA ALA A 492 -23.35 2.86 27.35
C ALA A 492 -24.61 3.51 27.94
N GLY A 493 -24.73 3.57 29.27
CA GLY A 493 -25.83 4.27 29.95
C GLY A 493 -25.77 5.79 29.77
N LYS A 494 -24.60 6.41 30.02
CA LYS A 494 -24.37 7.86 29.93
C LYS A 494 -24.72 8.42 28.55
N HIS A 495 -24.39 7.70 27.50
CA HIS A 495 -24.67 8.10 26.12
C HIS A 495 -25.95 7.48 25.56
N ASP A 496 -26.77 6.82 26.40
CA ASP A 496 -28.04 6.20 26.03
C ASP A 496 -27.88 5.33 24.77
N LEU A 497 -26.96 4.38 24.83
CA LEU A 497 -26.65 3.45 23.74
C LEU A 497 -27.37 2.10 23.91
N LEU A 498 -27.86 1.81 25.12
CA LEU A 498 -28.44 0.51 25.48
C LEU A 498 -29.67 0.16 24.64
N HIS A 499 -30.46 1.15 24.20
CA HIS A 499 -31.65 0.90 23.37
C HIS A 499 -31.32 0.37 21.96
N HIS A 500 -30.08 0.55 21.48
CA HIS A 500 -29.59 -0.06 20.26
C HIS A 500 -29.17 -1.53 20.43
N ILE A 501 -29.01 -2.01 21.67
CA ILE A 501 -28.34 -3.28 21.97
C ILE A 501 -29.38 -4.35 22.30
N ARG A 502 -29.30 -5.47 21.59
CA ARG A 502 -30.02 -6.71 21.86
C ARG A 502 -29.06 -7.69 22.51
N THR A 503 -29.04 -7.70 23.83
CA THR A 503 -28.28 -8.68 24.64
C THR A 503 -28.93 -10.05 24.60
N SER A 504 -28.19 -11.09 24.97
CA SER A 504 -28.63 -12.48 24.88
C SER A 504 -29.07 -12.89 23.47
N HIS A 505 -28.57 -12.25 22.43
CA HIS A 505 -28.86 -12.59 21.04
C HIS A 505 -27.60 -13.04 20.32
N GLN A 506 -27.57 -14.29 19.88
CA GLN A 506 -26.46 -14.84 19.11
C GLN A 506 -26.77 -14.81 17.63
N VAL A 507 -25.97 -14.10 16.84
CA VAL A 507 -26.08 -14.14 15.37
C VAL A 507 -25.67 -15.53 14.87
N LEU A 508 -26.57 -16.18 14.12
CA LEU A 508 -26.38 -17.52 13.57
C LEU A 508 -25.78 -17.50 12.17
N LYS A 509 -26.22 -16.58 11.31
CA LYS A 509 -25.75 -16.44 9.92
C LYS A 509 -26.12 -15.07 9.36
N THR A 510 -25.37 -14.62 8.36
CA THR A 510 -25.73 -13.46 7.54
C THR A 510 -25.61 -13.78 6.06
N SER A 511 -26.52 -13.31 5.23
CA SER A 511 -26.51 -13.53 3.78
C SER A 511 -26.80 -12.28 2.99
N TRP A 512 -25.98 -11.99 1.98
CA TRP A 512 -26.16 -10.86 1.07
C TRP A 512 -27.25 -11.13 0.04
N ASP A 513 -28.19 -10.19 -0.10
CA ASP A 513 -29.17 -10.12 -1.19
C ASP A 513 -28.67 -9.12 -2.25
N PRO A 514 -28.16 -9.61 -3.40
CA PRO A 514 -27.60 -8.74 -4.44
C PRO A 514 -28.66 -7.96 -5.22
N LEU A 515 -29.94 -8.34 -5.16
CA LEU A 515 -31.01 -7.62 -5.84
C LEU A 515 -31.46 -6.40 -5.04
N LYS A 516 -31.45 -6.51 -3.71
CA LYS A 516 -31.85 -5.42 -2.80
C LYS A 516 -30.68 -4.56 -2.33
N GLY A 517 -29.44 -5.06 -2.42
CA GLY A 517 -28.27 -4.37 -1.88
C GLY A 517 -28.26 -4.37 -0.35
N GLN A 518 -28.71 -5.47 0.25
CA GLN A 518 -28.95 -5.58 1.69
C GLN A 518 -28.43 -6.91 2.24
N TRP A 519 -28.12 -6.92 3.53
CA TRP A 519 -27.82 -8.12 4.30
C TRP A 519 -29.06 -8.61 5.03
N MET A 520 -29.32 -9.91 4.94
CA MET A 520 -30.23 -10.61 5.84
C MET A 520 -29.42 -11.16 7.02
N VAL A 521 -29.94 -10.99 8.23
CA VAL A 521 -29.29 -11.39 9.48
C VAL A 521 -30.24 -12.28 10.25
N SER A 522 -29.81 -13.49 10.60
CA SER A 522 -30.59 -14.41 11.43
C SER A 522 -29.89 -14.58 12.77
N SER A 523 -30.62 -14.40 13.85
CA SER A 523 -30.12 -14.47 15.22
C SER A 523 -31.03 -15.32 16.10
N THR A 524 -30.51 -15.84 17.20
CA THR A 524 -31.31 -16.56 18.21
C THR A 524 -31.30 -15.78 19.51
N ASP A 525 -32.48 -15.52 20.05
CA ASP A 525 -32.63 -15.09 21.44
C ASP A 525 -32.31 -16.29 22.35
N LEU A 526 -31.22 -16.20 23.11
CA LEU A 526 -30.75 -17.25 24.00
C LEU A 526 -31.63 -17.42 25.25
N ARG A 527 -32.54 -16.48 25.53
CA ARG A 527 -33.48 -16.58 26.66
C ARG A 527 -34.71 -17.39 26.28
N SER A 528 -35.28 -17.14 25.11
CA SER A 528 -36.49 -17.80 24.62
C SER A 528 -36.22 -19.00 23.70
N GLY A 529 -35.06 -19.02 23.04
CA GLY A 529 -34.72 -19.95 21.95
C GLY A 529 -35.30 -19.55 20.58
N GLU A 530 -36.01 -18.42 20.47
CA GLU A 530 -36.64 -17.97 19.23
C GLU A 530 -35.60 -17.48 18.21
N ILE A 531 -35.84 -17.79 16.92
CA ILE A 531 -35.05 -17.25 15.81
C ILE A 531 -35.67 -15.92 15.36
N VAL A 532 -34.85 -14.88 15.38
CA VAL A 532 -35.19 -13.52 14.94
C VAL A 532 -34.44 -13.23 13.64
N ASP A 533 -35.21 -13.02 12.57
CA ASP A 533 -34.70 -12.56 11.27
C ASP A 533 -34.81 -11.04 11.16
N ASP A 534 -33.71 -10.40 10.75
CA ASP A 534 -33.58 -8.96 10.55
C ASP A 534 -32.82 -8.69 9.23
N TRP A 535 -32.68 -7.41 8.89
CA TRP A 535 -31.97 -6.96 7.69
C TRP A 535 -31.27 -5.62 7.89
N CYS A 536 -30.23 -5.35 7.12
CA CYS A 536 -29.55 -4.05 7.11
C CYS A 536 -28.96 -3.69 5.75
N HIS A 537 -28.66 -2.41 5.56
CA HIS A 537 -27.89 -1.91 4.43
C HIS A 537 -26.39 -2.14 4.61
N LEU A 538 -25.88 -1.94 5.84
CA LEU A 538 -24.48 -2.17 6.19
C LEU A 538 -24.33 -3.11 7.39
N LEU A 539 -23.37 -4.02 7.29
CA LEU A 539 -23.05 -5.00 8.33
C LEU A 539 -21.67 -4.73 8.93
N VAL A 540 -21.58 -4.58 10.25
CA VAL A 540 -20.31 -4.34 10.95
C VAL A 540 -19.99 -5.47 11.92
N HIS A 541 -18.94 -6.22 11.64
CA HIS A 541 -18.45 -7.30 12.49
C HIS A 541 -17.53 -6.73 13.59
N ALA A 542 -18.05 -6.65 14.81
CA ALA A 542 -17.33 -6.17 16.00
C ALA A 542 -17.13 -7.29 17.04
N THR A 543 -16.98 -8.54 16.58
CA THR A 543 -17.02 -9.75 17.43
C THR A 543 -15.78 -9.92 18.32
N GLY A 544 -14.76 -9.09 18.16
CA GLY A 544 -13.46 -9.25 18.82
C GLY A 544 -12.69 -10.50 18.35
N TYR A 545 -11.40 -10.55 18.71
CA TYR A 545 -10.49 -11.63 18.30
C TYR A 545 -9.98 -12.49 19.48
N LEU A 546 -10.21 -12.07 20.73
CA LEU A 546 -9.89 -12.79 21.98
C LEU A 546 -11.17 -13.18 22.73
N ASN A 547 -12.03 -13.98 22.09
CA ASN A 547 -13.32 -14.41 22.65
C ASN A 547 -13.56 -15.93 22.59
N LYS A 548 -12.94 -16.64 21.64
CA LYS A 548 -13.11 -18.09 21.51
C LYS A 548 -11.97 -18.79 22.24
N PRO A 549 -12.24 -19.51 23.35
CA PRO A 549 -11.22 -20.23 24.10
C PRO A 549 -10.55 -21.31 23.25
N MET A 550 -9.27 -21.53 23.47
CA MET A 550 -8.52 -22.61 22.83
C MET A 550 -8.09 -23.64 23.86
N TRP A 551 -8.92 -24.66 24.03
CA TRP A 551 -8.59 -25.80 24.86
C TRP A 551 -7.36 -26.57 24.32
N PRO A 552 -6.53 -27.17 25.20
CA PRO A 552 -5.41 -28.01 24.76
C PRO A 552 -5.89 -29.14 23.86
N LYS A 553 -5.20 -29.37 22.74
CA LYS A 553 -5.49 -30.50 21.82
C LYS A 553 -4.95 -31.85 22.32
N ALA A 554 -4.36 -31.89 23.52
CA ALA A 554 -3.81 -33.11 24.08
C ALA A 554 -4.95 -34.09 24.42
N PRO A 555 -4.85 -35.38 24.05
CA PRO A 555 -5.91 -36.36 24.30
C PRO A 555 -6.11 -36.59 25.79
N GLY A 556 -7.31 -37.05 26.17
CA GLY A 556 -7.64 -37.43 27.55
C GLY A 556 -8.19 -36.30 28.43
N ILE A 557 -8.28 -35.06 27.95
CA ILE A 557 -8.80 -33.94 28.77
C ILE A 557 -10.22 -34.21 29.28
N GLU A 558 -11.03 -34.92 28.50
CA GLU A 558 -12.38 -35.30 28.88
C GLU A 558 -12.43 -36.34 30.01
N THR A 559 -11.38 -37.15 30.15
CA THR A 559 -11.29 -38.20 31.18
C THR A 559 -10.80 -37.69 32.53
N PHE A 560 -10.25 -36.48 32.60
CA PHE A 560 -9.83 -35.87 33.86
C PHE A 560 -11.05 -35.69 34.78
N ARG A 561 -11.00 -36.29 35.98
CA ARG A 561 -12.15 -36.38 36.90
C ARG A 561 -12.36 -35.10 37.73
N GLY A 562 -11.33 -34.28 37.88
CA GLY A 562 -11.41 -33.02 38.63
C GLY A 562 -12.04 -31.87 37.84
N PRO A 563 -12.28 -30.71 38.48
CA PRO A 563 -12.76 -29.51 37.79
C PRO A 563 -11.80 -29.07 36.67
N LYS A 564 -12.38 -28.68 35.53
CA LYS A 564 -11.67 -28.20 34.33
C LYS A 564 -12.06 -26.75 34.09
N LEU A 565 -11.12 -25.84 34.26
CA LEU A 565 -11.31 -24.41 34.07
C LEU A 565 -10.52 -23.95 32.85
N HIS A 566 -11.10 -23.09 32.02
CA HIS A 566 -10.34 -22.32 31.04
C HIS A 566 -10.41 -20.85 31.44
N SER A 567 -9.32 -20.09 31.28
CA SER A 567 -9.28 -18.70 31.73
C SER A 567 -10.42 -17.85 31.16
N ALA A 568 -10.78 -18.05 29.90
CA ALA A 568 -11.89 -17.36 29.23
C ALA A 568 -13.31 -17.91 29.51
N GLN A 569 -13.43 -18.99 30.28
CA GLN A 569 -14.70 -19.60 30.68
C GLN A 569 -14.57 -20.05 32.15
N TRP A 570 -14.30 -19.07 33.01
CA TRP A 570 -13.99 -19.31 34.40
C TRP A 570 -15.26 -19.59 35.20
N ASP A 571 -15.28 -20.69 35.96
CA ASP A 571 -16.35 -21.01 36.90
C ASP A 571 -15.95 -20.53 38.31
N ASN A 572 -16.61 -19.46 38.77
CA ASN A 572 -16.37 -18.85 40.08
C ASN A 572 -16.84 -19.73 41.25
N ASN A 573 -17.54 -20.84 41.01
CA ASN A 573 -18.00 -21.76 42.06
C ASN A 573 -16.95 -22.81 42.45
N VAL A 574 -15.87 -22.95 41.68
CA VAL A 574 -14.81 -23.92 41.97
C VAL A 574 -13.82 -23.34 42.97
N SER A 575 -13.81 -23.88 44.20
CA SER A 575 -12.81 -23.51 45.21
C SER A 575 -11.44 -24.13 44.91
N LEU A 576 -10.40 -23.29 44.99
CA LEU A 576 -9.00 -23.68 44.84
C LEU A 576 -8.28 -23.87 46.19
N ASP A 577 -8.96 -23.56 47.30
CA ASP A 577 -8.38 -23.60 48.64
C ASP A 577 -7.86 -25.02 48.99
N GLY A 578 -6.57 -25.09 49.34
CA GLY A 578 -5.89 -26.35 49.65
C GLY A 578 -5.81 -27.37 48.51
N LYS A 579 -6.11 -26.99 47.25
CA LYS A 579 -6.06 -27.91 46.10
C LYS A 579 -4.67 -27.99 45.47
N ASN A 580 -4.37 -29.13 44.83
CA ASN A 580 -3.23 -29.27 43.94
C ASN A 580 -3.66 -28.90 42.51
N VAL A 581 -3.05 -27.88 41.94
CA VAL A 581 -3.49 -27.29 40.67
C VAL A 581 -2.50 -27.59 39.54
N LEU A 582 -3.03 -28.04 38.40
CA LEU A 582 -2.30 -28.13 37.14
C LEU A 582 -2.62 -26.89 36.30
N LEU A 583 -1.67 -25.97 36.17
CA LEU A 583 -1.82 -24.74 35.38
C LEU A 583 -1.14 -24.91 34.01
N VAL A 584 -1.92 -25.15 32.97
CA VAL A 584 -1.43 -25.39 31.61
C VAL A 584 -1.34 -24.08 30.84
N GLY A 585 -0.11 -23.66 30.54
CA GLY A 585 0.20 -22.47 29.75
C GLY A 585 0.98 -21.42 30.52
N SER A 586 1.67 -20.56 29.77
CA SER A 586 2.50 -19.45 30.27
C SER A 586 2.16 -18.13 29.55
N GLY A 587 0.88 -17.95 29.22
CA GLY A 587 0.34 -16.73 28.59
C GLY A 587 0.12 -15.59 29.58
N ALA A 588 -0.49 -14.50 29.10
CA ALA A 588 -0.90 -13.38 29.95
C ALA A 588 -1.84 -13.84 31.07
N SER A 589 -2.83 -14.69 30.75
CA SER A 589 -3.73 -15.25 31.75
C SER A 589 -3.02 -16.08 32.81
N SER A 590 -2.02 -16.90 32.43
CA SER A 590 -1.23 -17.68 33.40
C SER A 590 -0.40 -16.76 34.30
N ALA A 591 0.19 -15.71 33.73
CA ALA A 591 0.97 -14.71 34.46
C ALA A 591 0.15 -13.96 35.52
N GLN A 592 -1.15 -13.80 35.30
CA GLN A 592 -2.10 -13.19 36.24
C GLN A 592 -2.69 -14.22 37.23
N ILE A 593 -3.03 -15.42 36.76
CA ILE A 593 -3.62 -16.48 37.58
C ILE A 593 -2.63 -16.99 38.61
N LEU A 594 -1.39 -17.32 38.23
CA LEU A 594 -0.44 -17.98 39.12
C LEU A 594 -0.20 -17.18 40.41
N PRO A 595 0.16 -15.88 40.37
CA PRO A 595 0.35 -15.10 41.59
C PRO A 595 -0.93 -14.93 42.42
N ALA A 596 -2.11 -14.94 41.79
CA ALA A 596 -3.38 -14.81 42.48
C ALA A 596 -3.79 -16.09 43.23
N ILE A 597 -3.45 -17.28 42.70
CA ILE A 597 -3.84 -18.57 43.29
C ILE A 597 -2.75 -19.19 44.16
N GLN A 598 -1.47 -18.88 43.92
CA GLN A 598 -0.33 -19.45 44.64
C GLN A 598 -0.46 -19.35 46.18
N PRO A 599 -0.98 -18.25 46.78
CA PRO A 599 -1.11 -18.15 48.22
C PRO A 599 -2.21 -19.03 48.85
N ILE A 600 -3.18 -19.51 48.08
CA ILE A 600 -4.38 -20.21 48.60
C ILE A 600 -4.42 -21.71 48.25
N VAL A 601 -3.65 -22.14 47.25
CA VAL A 601 -3.55 -23.53 46.80
C VAL A 601 -2.49 -24.30 47.60
N ASN A 602 -2.64 -25.63 47.70
CA ASN A 602 -1.64 -26.48 48.34
C ASN A 602 -0.37 -26.58 47.49
N THR A 603 -0.50 -26.89 46.20
CA THR A 603 0.61 -26.88 45.23
C THR A 603 0.14 -26.43 43.85
N VAL A 604 1.03 -25.81 43.06
CA VAL A 604 0.78 -25.51 41.63
C VAL A 604 1.89 -26.10 40.77
N LYS A 605 1.50 -26.87 39.76
CA LYS A 605 2.40 -27.28 38.67
C LYS A 605 2.08 -26.44 37.44
N VAL A 606 3.00 -25.56 37.07
CA VAL A 606 2.82 -24.67 35.91
C VAL A 606 3.58 -25.20 34.70
N PHE A 607 2.86 -25.46 33.62
CA PHE A 607 3.41 -26.03 32.39
C PHE A 607 3.80 -24.92 31.40
N VAL A 608 5.11 -24.69 31.28
CA VAL A 608 5.70 -23.62 30.46
C VAL A 608 6.31 -24.22 29.19
N ARG A 609 5.57 -24.13 28.08
CA ARG A 609 6.08 -24.61 26.76
C ARG A 609 7.05 -23.64 26.09
N THR A 610 6.82 -22.33 26.23
CA THR A 610 7.69 -21.31 25.63
C THR A 610 7.77 -20.13 26.57
N PRO A 611 8.99 -19.63 26.88
CA PRO A 611 9.16 -18.48 27.75
C PRO A 611 8.63 -17.19 27.13
N ARG A 612 8.49 -16.15 27.97
CA ARG A 612 8.08 -14.79 27.58
C ARG A 612 8.95 -13.76 28.31
N TRP A 613 9.06 -12.59 27.69
CA TRP A 613 9.66 -11.42 28.34
C TRP A 613 8.68 -10.86 29.37
N SER A 614 9.19 -10.60 30.58
CA SER A 614 8.45 -9.96 31.68
C SER A 614 9.01 -8.58 31.92
N LEU A 615 8.13 -7.57 32.05
CA LEU A 615 8.51 -6.25 32.54
C LEU A 615 8.51 -6.27 34.08
N PRO A 616 9.48 -5.59 34.72
CA PRO A 616 9.40 -5.31 36.15
C PRO A 616 8.18 -4.42 36.44
N SER A 617 7.55 -4.63 37.59
CA SER A 617 6.49 -3.75 38.08
C SER A 617 7.06 -2.35 38.34
N VAL A 618 6.31 -1.32 37.94
CA VAL A 618 6.74 0.09 38.04
C VAL A 618 6.72 0.61 39.49
N SER A 619 6.11 -0.12 40.43
CA SER A 619 6.19 0.15 41.88
C SER A 619 6.16 -1.12 42.73
N SER A 620 6.86 -1.09 43.87
CA SER A 620 6.69 -2.04 44.96
C SER A 620 5.41 -1.70 45.74
N LYS A 621 4.59 -2.73 45.98
CA LYS A 621 3.14 -2.66 46.28
C LYS A 621 2.37 -2.25 45.04
N GLN A 622 1.65 -3.25 44.52
CA GLN A 622 0.62 -3.26 43.48
C GLN A 622 0.27 -1.86 43.02
N GLY A 623 0.34 -1.57 41.72
CA GLY A 623 -0.11 -0.30 41.15
C GLY A 623 -1.58 -0.01 41.49
N VAL A 624 -1.85 0.38 42.73
CA VAL A 624 -3.07 0.80 43.39
C VAL A 624 -2.76 2.23 43.77
N PHE A 625 -3.60 3.16 43.33
CA PHE A 625 -3.37 4.57 43.60
C PHE A 625 -3.58 4.86 45.08
N SER A 626 -2.73 5.71 45.64
CA SER A 626 -2.89 6.18 47.02
C SER A 626 -4.23 6.93 47.19
N PRO A 627 -4.79 7.02 48.41
CA PRO A 627 -5.99 7.82 48.65
C PRO A 627 -5.85 9.27 48.17
N GLU A 628 -4.66 9.86 48.33
CA GLU A 628 -4.35 11.22 47.88
C GLU A 628 -4.31 11.32 46.36
N GLU A 629 -3.74 10.32 45.67
CA GLU A 629 -3.76 10.25 44.20
C GLU A 629 -5.19 10.13 43.67
N LYS A 630 -6.00 9.24 44.25
CA LYS A 630 -7.41 9.08 43.89
C LYS A 630 -8.21 10.37 44.10
N GLN A 631 -8.01 11.04 45.24
CA GLN A 631 -8.65 12.31 45.52
C GLN A 631 -8.21 13.41 44.54
N ARG A 632 -6.92 13.44 44.18
CA ARG A 632 -6.40 14.37 43.17
C ARG A 632 -7.03 14.10 41.81
N PHE A 633 -7.11 12.85 41.36
CA PHE A 633 -7.71 12.51 40.08
C PHE A 633 -9.21 12.83 40.04
N ALA A 634 -9.92 12.67 41.16
CA ALA A 634 -11.34 13.01 41.26
C ALA A 634 -11.59 14.52 41.18
N ASN A 635 -10.70 15.34 41.76
CA ASN A 635 -10.89 16.79 41.88
C ASN A 635 -10.20 17.62 40.78
N ASP A 636 -9.20 17.07 40.10
CA ASP A 636 -8.37 17.77 39.11
C ASP A 636 -8.36 17.00 37.76
N PRO A 637 -9.27 17.35 36.83
CA PRO A 637 -9.29 16.76 35.48
C PRO A 637 -7.99 16.98 34.68
N ASP A 638 -7.27 18.07 34.93
CA ASP A 638 -6.00 18.36 34.24
C ASP A 638 -4.88 17.44 34.72
N ALA A 639 -4.88 17.02 35.99
CA ALA A 639 -3.96 15.99 36.47
C ALA A 639 -4.16 14.67 35.71
N VAL A 640 -5.40 14.23 35.56
CA VAL A 640 -5.73 13.00 34.80
C VAL A 640 -5.34 13.14 33.33
N LEU A 641 -5.66 14.27 32.69
CA LEU A 641 -5.28 14.52 31.31
C LEU A 641 -3.76 14.51 31.10
N ASN A 642 -3.00 15.17 31.98
CA ASN A 642 -1.54 15.20 31.90
C ASN A 642 -0.93 13.81 32.10
N LEU A 643 -1.45 13.02 33.03
CA LEU A 643 -1.03 11.62 33.23
C LEU A 643 -1.28 10.78 31.96
N ARG A 644 -2.48 10.87 31.39
CA ARG A 644 -2.84 10.16 30.15
C ARG A 644 -1.92 10.54 29.00
N LEU A 645 -1.65 11.84 28.83
CA LEU A 645 -0.76 12.34 27.80
C LEU A 645 0.67 11.84 27.98
N GLU A 646 1.18 11.79 29.21
CA GLU A 646 2.54 11.34 29.48
C GLU A 646 2.71 9.83 29.25
N ASN A 647 1.73 9.04 29.70
CA ASN A 647 1.66 7.61 29.41
C ASN A 647 1.62 7.35 27.90
N GLU A 648 0.76 8.06 27.15
CA GLU A 648 0.68 7.93 25.69
C GLU A 648 2.01 8.30 25.01
N ARG A 649 2.67 9.38 25.42
CA ARG A 649 3.96 9.79 24.86
C ARG A 649 5.01 8.72 25.08
N THR A 650 5.06 8.18 26.29
CA THR A 650 5.99 7.13 26.69
C THR A 650 5.75 5.85 25.88
N LEU A 651 4.51 5.35 25.84
CA LEU A 651 4.15 4.14 25.08
C LEU A 651 4.43 4.29 23.58
N ASN A 652 4.10 5.45 22.99
CA ASN A 652 4.39 5.70 21.57
C ASN A 652 5.89 5.88 21.26
N SER A 653 6.73 6.20 22.27
CA SER A 653 8.17 6.37 22.07
C SER A 653 8.92 5.06 21.85
N PHE A 654 8.42 3.94 22.38
CA PHE A 654 9.08 2.64 22.34
C PHE A 654 8.83 1.82 21.07
N PHE A 655 8.06 2.33 20.10
CA PHE A 655 7.73 1.55 18.90
C PHE A 655 8.95 0.98 18.16
N THR A 656 10.08 1.69 18.15
CA THR A 656 11.33 1.24 17.50
C THR A 656 11.92 -0.03 18.13
N MET A 657 11.53 -0.40 19.35
CA MET A 657 11.86 -1.69 19.98
C MET A 657 11.33 -2.88 19.17
N TYR A 658 10.18 -2.72 18.50
CA TYR A 658 9.58 -3.77 17.67
C TYR A 658 10.25 -3.91 16.29
N ILE A 659 11.26 -3.08 15.98
CA ILE A 659 12.04 -3.14 14.75
C ILE A 659 13.36 -3.87 15.04
N LYS A 660 13.70 -4.87 14.23
CA LYS A 660 14.95 -5.64 14.36
C LYS A 660 16.16 -4.73 14.15
N GLY A 661 17.22 -4.95 14.94
CA GLY A 661 18.51 -4.28 14.78
C GLY A 661 18.55 -2.81 15.24
N THR A 662 17.56 -2.35 16.01
CA THR A 662 17.63 -1.01 16.62
C THR A 662 18.37 -1.04 17.95
N VAL A 663 19.01 0.08 18.31
CA VAL A 663 19.71 0.25 19.60
C VAL A 663 18.76 -0.01 20.77
N LEU A 664 17.54 0.53 20.69
CA LEU A 664 16.52 0.33 21.72
C LEU A 664 16.15 -1.15 21.88
N GLN A 665 16.07 -1.92 20.79
CA GLN A 665 15.77 -3.35 20.87
C GLN A 665 16.90 -4.12 21.58
N SER A 666 18.16 -3.82 21.26
CA SER A 666 19.32 -4.42 21.91
C SER A 666 19.41 -4.07 23.40
N GLN A 667 19.22 -2.79 23.74
CA GLN A 667 19.21 -2.32 25.13
C GLN A 667 18.06 -2.93 25.92
N ALA A 668 16.85 -2.97 25.36
CA ALA A 668 15.69 -3.60 26.00
C ALA A 668 15.94 -5.09 26.25
N ARG A 669 16.56 -5.81 25.30
CA ARG A 669 16.93 -7.21 25.50
C ARG A 669 17.91 -7.39 26.64
N GLN A 670 19.02 -6.65 26.65
CA GLN A 670 20.04 -6.76 27.68
C GLN A 670 19.47 -6.43 29.07
N HIS A 671 18.68 -5.37 29.16
CA HIS A 671 18.08 -4.95 30.42
C HIS A 671 17.08 -5.99 30.95
N LEU A 672 16.12 -6.43 30.13
CA LEU A 672 15.14 -7.42 30.58
C LEU A 672 15.77 -8.78 30.88
N GLU A 673 16.80 -9.18 30.14
CA GLU A 673 17.56 -10.40 30.44
C GLU A 673 18.23 -10.32 31.82
N ALA A 674 18.85 -9.18 32.14
CA ALA A 674 19.48 -8.97 33.45
C ALA A 674 18.46 -8.98 34.59
N GLU A 675 17.32 -8.29 34.43
CA GLU A 675 16.25 -8.26 35.45
C GLU A 675 15.62 -9.64 35.66
N MET A 676 15.34 -10.40 34.60
CA MET A 676 14.81 -11.76 34.73
C MET A 676 15.80 -12.69 35.46
N LYS A 677 17.10 -12.62 35.12
CA LYS A 677 18.15 -13.41 35.79
C LYS A 677 18.33 -13.03 37.27
N LYS A 678 18.09 -11.77 37.63
CA LYS A 678 18.14 -11.30 39.02
C LYS A 678 17.01 -11.90 39.86
N ILE A 679 15.81 -12.08 39.29
CA ILE A 679 14.65 -12.62 40.01
C ILE A 679 14.69 -14.15 40.07
N ILE A 680 15.24 -14.84 39.06
CA ILE A 680 15.29 -16.30 39.00
C ILE A 680 16.64 -16.78 39.55
N PRO A 681 16.73 -17.31 40.79
CA PRO A 681 18.01 -17.74 41.37
C PRO A 681 18.54 -19.05 40.76
N ASP A 682 17.66 -19.94 40.32
CA ASP A 682 18.02 -21.25 39.75
C ASP A 682 18.62 -21.12 38.32
N PRO A 683 19.89 -21.49 38.09
CA PRO A 683 20.53 -21.42 36.77
C PRO A 683 19.85 -22.27 35.69
N ASP A 684 19.23 -23.40 36.05
CA ASP A 684 18.53 -24.26 35.09
C ASP A 684 17.19 -23.64 34.67
N LEU A 685 16.47 -23.00 35.60
CA LEU A 685 15.30 -22.19 35.26
C LEU A 685 15.66 -20.96 34.44
N GLN A 686 16.78 -20.28 34.73
CA GLN A 686 17.25 -19.16 33.89
C GLN A 686 17.45 -19.60 32.44
N ARG A 687 18.10 -20.75 32.22
CA ARG A 687 18.35 -21.29 30.87
C ARG A 687 17.07 -21.60 30.10
N LYS A 688 16.00 -22.01 30.80
CA LYS A 688 14.71 -22.41 30.21
C LYS A 688 13.71 -21.25 30.09
N LEU A 689 13.73 -20.30 31.02
CA LEU A 689 12.72 -19.25 31.14
C LEU A 689 13.15 -17.89 30.58
N VAL A 690 14.45 -17.62 30.42
CA VAL A 690 14.93 -16.41 29.75
C VAL A 690 14.81 -16.61 28.23
N PRO A 691 14.00 -15.80 27.51
CA PRO A 691 13.78 -16.01 26.09
C PRO A 691 15.05 -15.78 25.24
N ASN A 692 15.22 -16.60 24.20
CA ASN A 692 16.33 -16.44 23.24
C ASN A 692 15.96 -15.59 22.00
N PHE A 693 14.69 -15.23 21.82
CA PHE A 693 14.17 -14.41 20.71
C PHE A 693 14.03 -12.92 21.09
N ALA A 694 13.85 -12.04 20.10
CA ALA A 694 13.75 -10.59 20.30
C ALA A 694 12.62 -10.16 21.26
N VAL A 695 12.90 -9.14 22.08
CA VAL A 695 11.88 -8.46 22.92
C VAL A 695 10.74 -7.97 22.04
N GLY A 696 9.49 -8.22 22.46
CA GLY A 696 8.29 -7.87 21.71
C GLY A 696 7.89 -8.84 20.59
N CYS A 697 8.69 -9.89 20.30
CA CYS A 697 8.30 -10.93 19.33
C CYS A 697 7.00 -11.62 19.73
N LYS A 698 6.85 -11.90 21.03
CA LYS A 698 5.55 -12.12 21.68
C LYS A 698 5.22 -10.88 22.51
N ARG A 699 3.93 -10.65 22.75
CA ARG A 699 3.48 -9.61 23.69
C ARG A 699 4.20 -9.81 25.03
N ILE A 700 4.87 -8.75 25.46
CA ILE A 700 5.60 -8.68 26.73
C ILE A 700 4.57 -8.70 27.85
N LEU A 701 4.85 -9.38 28.95
CA LEU A 701 3.97 -9.45 30.11
C LEU A 701 4.18 -8.21 31.00
N PRO A 702 3.22 -7.28 31.08
CA PRO A 702 3.28 -6.18 32.04
C PRO A 702 3.11 -6.74 33.45
N SER A 703 3.91 -6.24 34.40
CA SER A 703 3.97 -6.80 35.77
C SER A 703 4.26 -8.30 35.81
N GLY A 704 5.02 -8.79 34.82
CA GLY A 704 5.37 -10.20 34.71
C GLY A 704 6.40 -10.66 35.74
N ASP A 705 6.97 -9.76 36.53
CA ASP A 705 7.82 -10.04 37.67
C ASP A 705 7.07 -10.77 38.79
N GLN A 706 5.77 -10.51 38.99
CA GLN A 706 4.97 -11.26 39.98
C GLN A 706 4.90 -12.75 39.65
N PHE A 707 4.77 -13.09 38.36
CA PHE A 707 4.87 -14.47 37.90
C PHE A 707 6.26 -15.04 38.19
N LEU A 708 7.33 -14.27 37.94
CA LEU A 708 8.70 -14.70 38.20
C LEU A 708 9.00 -14.87 39.70
N HIS A 709 8.35 -14.11 40.58
CA HIS A 709 8.42 -14.32 42.02
C HIS A 709 7.64 -15.56 42.44
N ALA A 710 6.41 -15.74 41.94
CA ALA A 710 5.56 -16.87 42.28
C ALA A 710 6.18 -18.23 41.90
N ILE A 711 6.92 -18.31 40.79
CA ILE A 711 7.60 -19.57 40.40
C ILE A 711 8.76 -19.96 41.33
N ASN A 712 9.24 -19.06 42.18
CA ASN A 712 10.30 -19.33 43.15
C ASN A 712 9.74 -19.79 44.50
N GLU A 713 8.42 -19.76 44.69
CA GLU A 713 7.78 -20.17 45.94
C GLU A 713 7.80 -21.69 46.10
N ASN A 714 7.92 -22.16 47.34
CA ASN A 714 8.13 -23.58 47.65
C ASN A 714 6.98 -24.50 47.22
N ASN A 715 5.77 -23.96 47.04
CA ASN A 715 4.59 -24.71 46.60
C ASN A 715 4.37 -24.64 45.08
N VAL A 716 5.30 -24.08 44.31
CA VAL A 716 5.21 -23.98 42.85
C VAL A 716 6.30 -24.80 42.18
N GLU A 717 5.89 -25.70 41.29
CA GLU A 717 6.79 -26.50 40.45
C GLU A 717 6.66 -26.04 38.98
N VAL A 718 7.77 -25.63 38.37
CA VAL A 718 7.80 -25.21 36.97
C VAL A 718 8.15 -26.39 36.07
N VAL A 719 7.15 -26.89 35.35
CA VAL A 719 7.32 -27.93 34.34
C VAL A 719 7.60 -27.26 33.00
N CYS A 720 8.88 -27.18 32.60
CA CYS A 720 9.31 -26.57 31.33
C CYS A 720 9.07 -27.49 30.12
N SER A 721 7.87 -28.05 30.02
CA SER A 721 7.45 -29.05 29.03
C SER A 721 5.98 -28.82 28.66
N GLY A 722 5.58 -29.28 27.47
CA GLY A 722 4.17 -29.28 27.07
C GLY A 722 3.42 -30.46 27.67
N VAL A 723 2.09 -30.40 27.75
CA VAL A 723 1.27 -31.56 28.10
C VAL A 723 1.12 -32.47 26.88
N LYS A 724 1.49 -33.75 27.01
CA LYS A 724 1.35 -34.78 25.97
C LYS A 724 -0.05 -35.37 25.95
N CYS A 725 -0.57 -35.78 27.11
CA CYS A 725 -1.94 -36.26 27.30
C CYS A 725 -2.38 -36.02 28.74
N PHE A 726 -3.69 -36.03 28.97
CA PHE A 726 -4.28 -36.00 30.29
C PHE A 726 -4.66 -37.42 30.73
N THR A 727 -4.63 -37.65 32.04
CA THR A 727 -5.06 -38.89 32.69
C THR A 727 -6.27 -38.58 33.57
N GLU A 728 -6.87 -39.61 34.17
CA GLU A 728 -8.05 -39.42 35.04
C GLU A 728 -7.77 -38.53 36.26
N THR A 729 -6.52 -38.49 36.72
CA THR A 729 -6.09 -37.82 37.96
C THR A 729 -5.00 -36.75 37.72
N GLY A 730 -4.65 -36.47 36.45
CA GLY A 730 -3.59 -35.52 36.14
C GLY A 730 -3.22 -35.43 34.66
N CYS A 731 -1.92 -35.32 34.37
CA CYS A 731 -1.41 -35.30 33.00
C CYS A 731 0.01 -35.88 32.88
N ILE A 732 0.36 -36.30 31.66
CA ILE A 732 1.72 -36.70 31.29
C ILE A 732 2.34 -35.57 30.45
N SER A 733 3.52 -35.11 30.83
CA SER A 733 4.28 -34.09 30.11
C SER A 733 4.99 -34.69 28.87
N ALA A 734 5.50 -33.84 27.98
CA ALA A 734 6.16 -34.27 26.74
C ALA A 734 7.51 -34.98 26.98
N ASP A 735 8.07 -34.84 28.17
CA ASP A 735 9.24 -35.55 28.69
C ASP A 735 8.86 -36.83 29.47
N GLU A 736 7.64 -37.33 29.26
CA GLU A 736 7.12 -38.59 29.80
C GLU A 736 7.01 -38.64 31.34
N GLN A 737 6.95 -37.48 32.01
CA GLN A 737 6.74 -37.41 33.45
C GLN A 737 5.25 -37.32 33.79
N SER A 738 4.84 -37.99 34.87
CA SER A 738 3.45 -38.01 35.33
C SER A 738 3.22 -37.00 36.45
N HIS A 739 2.24 -36.13 36.28
CA HIS A 739 1.89 -35.08 37.23
C HIS A 739 0.43 -35.22 37.66
N GLN A 740 0.22 -35.44 38.95
CA GLN A 740 -1.10 -35.50 39.57
C GLN A 740 -1.58 -34.11 40.00
N GLY A 741 -2.91 -33.89 39.98
CA GLY A 741 -3.55 -32.69 40.52
C GLY A 741 -5.07 -32.81 40.62
N ASP A 742 -5.67 -32.00 41.50
CA ASP A 742 -7.11 -32.00 41.79
C ASP A 742 -7.90 -31.12 40.82
N VAL A 743 -7.30 -30.04 40.33
CA VAL A 743 -7.94 -29.05 39.44
C VAL A 743 -7.04 -28.79 38.23
N LEU A 744 -7.64 -28.77 37.04
CA LEU A 744 -6.97 -28.41 35.79
C LEU A 744 -7.39 -27.00 35.37
N ILE A 745 -6.41 -26.09 35.27
CA ILE A 745 -6.60 -24.74 34.73
C ILE A 745 -5.88 -24.63 33.38
N CYS A 746 -6.63 -24.37 32.32
CA CYS A 746 -6.12 -24.11 30.98
C CYS A 746 -6.03 -22.60 30.72
N ALA A 747 -4.82 -22.06 30.81
CA ALA A 747 -4.47 -20.69 30.40
C ALA A 747 -3.85 -20.70 28.99
N THR A 748 -4.52 -21.39 28.07
CA THR A 748 -4.00 -21.76 26.74
C THR A 748 -4.32 -20.76 25.63
N GLY A 749 -4.97 -19.64 25.96
CA GLY A 749 -5.22 -18.52 25.06
C GLY A 749 -6.50 -18.68 24.23
N PHE A 750 -6.50 -18.09 23.03
CA PHE A 750 -7.69 -17.92 22.20
C PHE A 750 -7.44 -18.30 20.75
N ASP A 751 -8.53 -18.55 20.01
CA ASP A 751 -8.50 -18.75 18.57
C ASP A 751 -8.35 -17.40 17.88
N THR A 752 -7.09 -17.05 17.57
CA THR A 752 -6.69 -15.80 16.91
C THR A 752 -6.64 -15.90 15.39
N SER A 753 -7.37 -16.84 14.78
CA SER A 753 -7.44 -17.01 13.33
C SER A 753 -8.16 -15.89 12.59
N PHE A 754 -8.93 -15.08 13.32
CA PHE A 754 -9.90 -14.11 12.78
C PHE A 754 -11.04 -14.74 11.96
N ILE A 755 -11.08 -16.07 11.79
CA ILE A 755 -12.19 -16.74 11.11
C ILE A 755 -13.50 -16.35 11.82
N PRO A 756 -14.50 -15.82 11.08
CA PRO A 756 -15.76 -15.38 11.65
C PRO A 756 -16.44 -16.48 12.50
N ARG A 757 -17.19 -16.07 13.52
CA ARG A 757 -17.83 -17.00 14.46
C ARG A 757 -19.14 -17.61 13.93
N TYR A 758 -19.66 -17.06 12.84
CA TYR A 758 -20.87 -17.52 12.16
C TYR A 758 -20.67 -17.40 10.64
N PRO A 759 -21.45 -18.14 9.81
CA PRO A 759 -21.39 -18.06 8.36
C PRO A 759 -21.76 -16.66 7.84
N ILE A 760 -20.92 -16.11 6.97
CA ILE A 760 -21.16 -14.83 6.29
C ILE A 760 -21.16 -15.12 4.79
N LEU A 761 -22.36 -15.17 4.23
CA LEU A 761 -22.61 -15.65 2.88
C LEU A 761 -22.78 -14.49 1.91
N PHE A 762 -21.99 -14.43 0.85
CA PHE A 762 -22.12 -13.40 -0.18
C PHE A 762 -21.63 -13.91 -1.53
N ASN A 763 -22.34 -13.58 -2.61
CA ASN A 763 -21.95 -13.94 -3.98
C ASN A 763 -21.62 -15.43 -4.20
N GLY A 764 -22.25 -16.33 -3.44
CA GLY A 764 -21.97 -17.78 -3.48
C GLY A 764 -20.77 -18.25 -2.64
N HIS A 765 -20.13 -17.34 -1.90
CA HIS A 765 -19.02 -17.60 -0.98
C HIS A 765 -19.46 -17.61 0.48
N ASN A 766 -18.68 -18.25 1.33
CA ASN A 766 -18.77 -18.17 2.78
C ASN A 766 -17.42 -17.65 3.32
N LEU A 767 -17.44 -16.51 4.02
CA LEU A 767 -16.21 -15.89 4.52
C LEU A 767 -15.41 -16.79 5.45
N GLN A 768 -16.09 -17.68 6.20
CA GLN A 768 -15.41 -18.62 7.07
C GLN A 768 -14.51 -19.57 6.29
N ASP A 769 -15.01 -20.09 5.16
CA ASP A 769 -14.27 -21.00 4.30
C ASP A 769 -13.11 -20.26 3.63
N ASP A 770 -13.35 -19.06 3.11
CA ASP A 770 -12.32 -18.22 2.49
C ASP A 770 -11.18 -17.89 3.47
N TRP A 771 -11.51 -17.44 4.69
CA TRP A 771 -10.51 -17.10 5.70
C TRP A 771 -9.86 -18.32 6.33
N SER A 772 -10.51 -19.49 6.33
CA SER A 772 -9.87 -20.75 6.72
C SER A 772 -8.72 -21.14 5.79
N ALA A 773 -8.80 -20.76 4.51
CA ALA A 773 -7.74 -20.97 3.53
C ALA A 773 -6.69 -19.84 3.56
N SER A 774 -7.13 -18.58 3.60
CA SER A 774 -6.24 -17.43 3.68
C SER A 774 -7.00 -16.17 4.08
N VAL A 775 -6.65 -15.55 5.21
CA VAL A 775 -7.22 -14.25 5.58
C VAL A 775 -6.93 -13.18 4.51
N THR A 776 -7.98 -12.47 4.08
CA THR A 776 -8.00 -11.44 3.02
C THR A 776 -8.59 -10.11 3.54
N GLY A 777 -8.23 -9.71 4.76
CA GLY A 777 -8.62 -8.42 5.33
C GLY A 777 -7.79 -7.22 4.84
N TYR A 778 -8.24 -6.01 5.18
CA TYR A 778 -7.59 -4.75 4.83
C TYR A 778 -7.63 -3.76 5.99
N MET A 779 -6.43 -3.34 6.44
CA MET A 779 -6.25 -2.34 7.50
C MET A 779 -7.09 -2.55 8.77
N GLY A 780 -7.45 -3.78 9.13
CA GLY A 780 -8.32 -4.06 10.29
C GLY A 780 -9.79 -3.71 10.13
N VAL A 781 -10.22 -3.19 8.97
CA VAL A 781 -11.58 -2.69 8.71
C VAL A 781 -12.28 -3.32 7.52
N GLY A 782 -11.55 -3.61 6.44
CA GLY A 782 -12.13 -4.09 5.18
C GLY A 782 -12.07 -5.61 5.04
N ILE A 783 -13.08 -6.16 4.36
CA ILE A 783 -13.15 -7.56 3.93
C ILE A 783 -13.12 -7.59 2.40
N SER A 784 -12.23 -8.39 1.80
CA SER A 784 -12.15 -8.54 0.34
C SER A 784 -13.49 -8.94 -0.26
N GLU A 785 -13.96 -8.20 -1.28
CA GLU A 785 -15.14 -8.48 -2.10
C GLU A 785 -16.49 -8.56 -1.38
N CYS A 786 -16.51 -8.53 -0.05
CA CYS A 786 -17.71 -8.55 0.77
C CYS A 786 -18.41 -7.17 0.69
N PRO A 787 -19.62 -7.10 0.10
CA PRO A 787 -20.30 -5.82 -0.14
C PRO A 787 -20.87 -5.24 1.16
N ASN A 788 -20.79 -3.92 1.31
CA ASN A 788 -21.38 -3.16 2.43
C ASN A 788 -21.01 -3.69 3.83
N SER A 789 -19.85 -4.32 3.95
CA SER A 789 -19.42 -4.99 5.18
C SER A 789 -18.09 -4.44 5.69
N PHE A 790 -18.01 -4.26 7.00
CA PHE A 790 -16.82 -3.81 7.70
C PHE A 790 -16.52 -4.68 8.92
N THR A 791 -15.29 -4.61 9.39
CA THR A 791 -14.84 -5.22 10.65
C THR A 791 -14.33 -4.12 11.58
N LEU A 792 -14.43 -4.35 12.88
CA LEU A 792 -13.73 -3.59 13.90
C LEU A 792 -12.81 -4.55 14.65
N ALA A 793 -11.58 -4.11 14.92
CA ALA A 793 -10.49 -4.95 15.43
C ALA A 793 -10.16 -6.16 14.52
N GLY A 794 -10.29 -6.02 13.20
CA GLY A 794 -9.97 -7.07 12.24
C GLY A 794 -8.45 -7.34 12.05
N PRO A 795 -8.08 -8.24 11.13
CA PRO A 795 -6.69 -8.53 10.78
C PRO A 795 -5.89 -7.26 10.43
N TRP A 796 -4.64 -7.15 10.90
CA TRP A 796 -3.78 -5.96 10.79
C TRP A 796 -4.22 -4.73 11.59
N THR A 797 -4.96 -4.91 12.69
CA THR A 797 -5.12 -3.89 13.74
C THR A 797 -3.83 -3.82 14.61
N PRO A 798 -3.39 -2.63 15.08
CA PRO A 798 -2.16 -2.47 15.88
C PRO A 798 -2.33 -2.95 17.34
N ILE A 799 -2.69 -4.21 17.54
CA ILE A 799 -3.04 -4.75 18.86
C ILE A 799 -1.81 -5.04 19.72
N SER A 800 -0.69 -5.46 19.12
CA SER A 800 0.51 -5.90 19.85
C SER A 800 1.58 -4.82 20.03
N ASN A 801 1.37 -3.63 19.47
CA ASN A 801 2.41 -2.65 19.16
C ASN A 801 2.01 -1.20 19.43
N GLY A 802 0.91 -0.99 20.14
CA GLY A 802 0.51 0.31 20.67
C GLY A 802 -0.91 0.32 21.24
N PRO A 803 -1.41 1.50 21.59
CA PRO A 803 -2.76 1.67 22.16
C PRO A 803 -3.83 1.22 21.16
N VAL A 804 -4.62 0.22 21.55
CA VAL A 804 -5.64 -0.37 20.67
C VAL A 804 -6.94 0.43 20.65
N ILE A 805 -7.33 1.06 21.76
CA ILE A 805 -8.63 1.76 21.87
C ILE A 805 -8.72 2.93 20.89
N VAL A 806 -7.69 3.77 20.80
CA VAL A 806 -7.64 4.86 19.81
C VAL A 806 -7.61 4.35 18.36
N ALA A 807 -7.07 3.15 18.13
CA ALA A 807 -7.14 2.51 16.82
C ALA A 807 -8.58 2.13 16.48
N LEU A 808 -9.36 1.59 17.43
CA LEU A 808 -10.79 1.30 17.25
C LEU A 808 -11.61 2.56 16.99
N GLU A 809 -11.31 3.67 17.69
CA GLU A 809 -11.94 4.97 17.42
C GLU A 809 -11.70 5.41 15.97
N SER A 810 -10.47 5.29 15.49
CA SER A 810 -10.13 5.63 14.10
C SER A 810 -10.77 4.69 13.08
N GLN A 811 -10.97 3.42 13.43
CA GLN A 811 -11.71 2.47 12.58
C GLN A 811 -13.20 2.82 12.54
N ALA A 812 -13.80 3.22 13.66
CA ALA A 812 -15.19 3.68 13.71
C ALA A 812 -15.37 4.96 12.87
N ASP A 813 -14.44 5.91 12.95
CA ASP A 813 -14.44 7.12 12.11
C ASP A 813 -14.31 6.78 10.61
N PHE A 814 -13.47 5.80 10.26
CA PHE A 814 -13.35 5.29 8.90
C PHE A 814 -14.69 4.72 8.40
N ILE A 815 -15.36 3.88 9.19
CA ILE A 815 -16.66 3.29 8.85
C ILE A 815 -17.73 4.39 8.71
N CYS A 816 -17.78 5.35 9.65
CA CYS A 816 -18.69 6.49 9.58
C CYS A 816 -18.51 7.28 8.27
N THR A 817 -17.28 7.46 7.80
CA THR A 817 -17.01 8.14 6.52
C THR A 817 -17.61 7.39 5.32
N PHE A 818 -17.65 6.05 5.37
CA PHE A 818 -18.34 5.25 4.34
C PHE A 818 -19.86 5.31 4.47
N ILE A 819 -20.39 5.33 5.70
CA ILE A 819 -21.83 5.46 5.97
C ILE A 819 -22.32 6.81 5.45
N ASP A 820 -21.63 7.90 5.76
CA ASP A 820 -21.91 9.26 5.28
C ASP A 820 -21.94 9.31 3.75
N LYS A 821 -20.94 8.75 3.09
CA LYS A 821 -20.93 8.64 1.62
C LYS A 821 -22.10 7.81 1.09
N TYR A 822 -22.40 6.67 1.71
CA TYR A 822 -23.54 5.83 1.32
C TYR A 822 -24.86 6.57 1.51
N GLN A 823 -24.98 7.40 2.55
CA GLN A 823 -26.18 8.13 2.91
C GLN A 823 -26.42 9.35 2.01
N THR A 824 -25.37 10.08 1.67
CA THR A 824 -25.45 11.34 0.90
C THR A 824 -25.32 11.13 -0.62
N GLU A 825 -24.98 9.92 -1.06
CA GLU A 825 -24.99 9.52 -2.47
C GLU A 825 -26.00 8.40 -2.73
N PRO A 826 -27.31 8.71 -2.85
CA PRO A 826 -28.39 7.73 -2.84
C PRO A 826 -28.35 6.73 -3.99
N GLY A 827 -27.67 7.05 -5.09
CA GLY A 827 -27.43 6.13 -6.19
C GLY A 827 -26.52 4.95 -5.84
N ILE A 828 -25.76 4.97 -4.73
CA ILE A 828 -24.88 3.85 -4.34
C ILE A 828 -25.74 2.65 -3.91
N HIS A 829 -25.58 1.53 -4.59
CA HIS A 829 -26.18 0.24 -4.24
C HIS A 829 -25.28 -0.54 -3.28
N SER A 830 -24.03 -0.75 -3.69
CA SER A 830 -23.05 -1.52 -2.93
C SER A 830 -21.65 -0.97 -3.04
N MET A 831 -20.88 -1.17 -1.97
CA MET A 831 -19.48 -0.80 -1.85
C MET A 831 -18.70 -2.08 -1.54
N ARG A 832 -17.83 -2.51 -2.46
CA ARG A 832 -17.02 -3.72 -2.28
C ARG A 832 -15.53 -3.39 -2.33
N LEU A 833 -14.76 -3.95 -1.41
CA LEU A 833 -13.31 -3.78 -1.43
C LEU A 833 -12.69 -4.65 -2.53
N LYS A 834 -11.82 -4.09 -3.36
CA LYS A 834 -11.21 -4.82 -4.49
C LYS A 834 -10.28 -5.91 -3.96
N ALA A 835 -10.44 -7.15 -4.43
CA ALA A 835 -9.52 -8.25 -4.12
C ALA A 835 -8.05 -7.91 -4.38
N ALA A 836 -7.79 -7.17 -5.46
CA ALA A 836 -6.45 -6.76 -5.82
C ALA A 836 -5.85 -5.71 -4.84
N ALA A 837 -6.69 -4.88 -4.19
CA ALA A 837 -6.22 -3.98 -3.13
C ALA A 837 -5.84 -4.77 -1.87
N CYS A 838 -6.65 -5.77 -1.48
CA CYS A 838 -6.31 -6.70 -0.39
C CYS A 838 -5.01 -7.48 -0.68
N TYR A 839 -4.84 -7.96 -1.91
CA TYR A 839 -3.63 -8.67 -2.32
C TYR A 839 -2.37 -7.78 -2.23
N ASP A 840 -2.43 -6.57 -2.77
CA ASP A 840 -1.31 -5.63 -2.72
C ASP A 840 -1.01 -5.22 -1.26
N PHE A 841 -2.05 -4.95 -0.47
CA PHE A 841 -1.94 -4.64 0.96
C PHE A 841 -1.26 -5.79 1.72
N LYS A 842 -1.79 -7.02 1.60
CA LYS A 842 -1.23 -8.22 2.24
C LYS A 842 0.22 -8.47 1.85
N THR A 843 0.55 -8.31 0.57
CA THR A 843 1.93 -8.47 0.06
C THR A 843 2.87 -7.42 0.67
N TYR A 844 2.41 -6.16 0.74
CA TYR A 844 3.17 -5.09 1.37
C TYR A 844 3.35 -5.32 2.88
N MET A 845 2.29 -5.70 3.60
CA MET A 845 2.34 -6.04 5.02
C MET A 845 3.32 -7.18 5.29
N ALA A 846 3.26 -8.26 4.49
CA ALA A 846 4.18 -9.39 4.64
C ALA A 846 5.65 -8.99 4.45
N GLN A 847 5.95 -8.08 3.51
CA GLN A 847 7.29 -7.54 3.35
C GLN A 847 7.69 -6.60 4.51
N ALA A 848 6.78 -5.75 4.96
CA ALA A 848 7.00 -4.82 6.07
C ALA A 848 7.20 -5.55 7.42
N THR A 849 6.60 -6.72 7.60
CA THR A 849 6.77 -7.54 8.83
C THR A 849 8.16 -8.17 8.94
N LYS A 850 8.89 -8.38 7.83
CA LYS A 850 10.25 -8.99 7.86
C LYS A 850 11.29 -8.19 8.64
N ARG A 851 11.13 -6.86 8.71
CA ARG A 851 11.97 -5.97 9.53
C ARG A 851 11.54 -5.91 11.00
N MET A 852 10.40 -6.52 11.34
CA MET A 852 9.84 -6.46 12.68
C MET A 852 10.23 -7.69 13.49
N VAL A 853 10.27 -7.54 14.82
CA VAL A 853 10.56 -8.64 15.76
C VAL A 853 9.56 -9.79 15.64
N TRP A 854 8.34 -9.56 15.15
CA TRP A 854 7.36 -10.62 14.89
C TRP A 854 7.77 -11.60 13.78
N SER A 855 8.84 -11.34 13.03
CA SER A 855 9.39 -12.32 12.07
C SER A 855 10.61 -13.07 12.62
N ASP A 856 10.85 -13.00 13.93
CA ASP A 856 11.92 -13.75 14.61
C ASP A 856 11.48 -15.16 15.00
N ASN A 857 12.38 -15.99 15.53
CA ASN A 857 12.19 -17.40 15.86
C ASN A 857 11.33 -17.63 17.13
N CYS A 858 10.20 -16.92 17.26
CA CYS A 858 9.25 -17.13 18.35
C CYS A 858 7.91 -17.70 17.85
N HIS A 859 7.36 -18.67 18.60
CA HIS A 859 6.02 -19.20 18.31
C HIS A 859 4.93 -18.26 18.87
N ASN A 860 4.51 -17.27 18.08
CA ASN A 860 3.51 -16.27 18.47
C ASN A 860 2.13 -16.63 17.90
N SER A 861 1.07 -16.53 18.70
CA SER A 861 -0.34 -16.72 18.28
C SER A 861 -0.74 -15.78 17.14
N HIS A 862 -0.09 -14.62 17.03
CA HIS A 862 -0.31 -13.68 15.92
C HIS A 862 0.47 -14.01 14.63
N ASN A 863 1.27 -15.09 14.61
CA ASN A 863 2.19 -15.42 13.51
C ASN A 863 1.93 -16.77 12.84
N ILE A 864 0.98 -17.59 13.32
CA ILE A 864 0.99 -19.02 12.96
C ILE A 864 -0.41 -19.54 12.67
N HIS A 865 -0.73 -19.60 11.38
CA HIS A 865 -1.49 -20.70 10.83
C HIS A 865 -0.57 -21.46 9.87
N PRO A 866 -0.16 -22.70 10.20
CA PRO A 866 0.80 -23.49 9.41
C PRO A 866 0.37 -23.65 7.94
N ASN A 867 -0.93 -23.62 7.70
CA ASN A 867 -1.53 -23.82 6.38
C ASN A 867 -1.46 -22.57 5.49
N TRP A 868 -1.15 -21.39 6.04
CA TRP A 868 -1.26 -20.12 5.32
C TRP A 868 0.06 -19.58 4.79
N GLY A 869 1.20 -20.10 5.26
CA GLY A 869 2.53 -19.59 4.88
C GLY A 869 2.71 -18.09 5.13
N GLN A 870 1.90 -17.49 6.02
CA GLN A 870 1.76 -16.05 6.16
C GLN A 870 2.69 -15.44 7.21
N ALA A 871 3.09 -14.19 6.97
CA ALA A 871 3.69 -13.30 7.95
C ALA A 871 2.67 -12.89 9.03
N SER A 872 3.15 -12.30 10.14
CA SER A 872 2.30 -11.74 11.20
C SER A 872 1.12 -10.94 10.65
N ILE A 873 -0.07 -11.17 11.21
CA ILE A 873 -1.30 -10.42 10.93
C ILE A 873 -1.48 -9.21 11.87
N THR A 874 -0.38 -8.75 12.47
CA THR A 874 -0.29 -7.50 13.24
C THR A 874 0.11 -6.34 12.31
N TRP A 875 -0.34 -5.13 12.60
CA TRP A 875 0.10 -3.92 11.89
C TRP A 875 1.62 -3.70 12.03
N PRO A 876 2.42 -3.71 10.94
CA PRO A 876 3.87 -3.53 10.98
C PRO A 876 4.27 -2.04 10.96
N GLY A 877 3.70 -1.24 11.88
CA GLY A 877 3.90 0.20 12.05
C GLY A 877 3.44 0.67 13.44
N SER A 878 3.70 1.92 13.84
CA SER A 878 3.19 2.42 15.14
C SER A 878 1.67 2.66 15.10
N THR A 879 1.03 2.80 16.26
CA THR A 879 -0.36 3.29 16.31
C THR A 879 -0.49 4.65 15.63
N LEU A 880 0.46 5.58 15.83
CA LEU A 880 0.45 6.86 15.10
C LEU A 880 0.48 6.69 13.58
N HIS A 881 1.29 5.75 13.07
CA HIS A 881 1.31 5.42 11.64
C HIS A 881 -0.03 4.83 11.17
N TYR A 882 -0.69 4.02 12.01
CA TYR A 882 -2.01 3.47 11.72
C TYR A 882 -3.10 4.55 11.66
N LEU A 883 -3.12 5.46 12.64
CA LEU A 883 -4.05 6.59 12.68
C LEU A 883 -3.88 7.49 11.45
N GLU A 884 -2.65 7.74 11.02
CA GLU A 884 -2.39 8.48 9.77
C GLU A 884 -2.86 7.72 8.53
N ALA A 885 -2.73 6.40 8.51
CA ALA A 885 -3.16 5.56 7.39
C ALA A 885 -4.69 5.50 7.22
N LEU A 886 -5.44 5.47 8.32
CA LEU A 886 -6.91 5.43 8.30
C LEU A 886 -7.59 6.80 8.19
N ARG A 887 -6.88 7.89 8.51
CA ARG A 887 -7.46 9.24 8.59
C ARG A 887 -8.22 9.68 7.34
N GLU A 888 -7.73 9.29 6.17
CA GLU A 888 -8.32 9.64 4.88
C GLU A 888 -8.61 8.34 4.11
N PRO A 889 -9.86 7.84 4.16
CA PRO A 889 -10.23 6.61 3.49
C PRO A 889 -9.89 6.62 1.99
N ARG A 890 -9.29 5.52 1.53
CA ARG A 890 -8.90 5.33 0.14
C ARG A 890 -10.06 4.75 -0.66
N PHE A 891 -11.02 5.59 -1.05
CA PHE A 891 -12.17 5.17 -1.85
C PHE A 891 -11.74 4.51 -3.18
N GLU A 892 -10.56 4.83 -3.71
CA GLU A 892 -10.05 4.19 -4.93
C GLU A 892 -9.75 2.68 -4.76
N ASP A 893 -9.58 2.20 -3.53
CA ASP A 893 -9.37 0.79 -3.22
C ASP A 893 -10.70 0.00 -3.24
N TYR A 894 -11.84 0.70 -3.26
CA TYR A 894 -13.19 0.15 -3.32
C TYR A 894 -13.79 0.30 -4.73
N GLU A 895 -14.79 -0.53 -5.00
CA GLU A 895 -15.65 -0.45 -6.17
C GLU A 895 -17.08 -0.16 -5.70
N PHE A 896 -17.72 0.79 -6.37
CA PHE A 896 -19.06 1.26 -6.05
C PHE A 896 -19.98 0.87 -7.20
N ASP A 897 -20.98 0.04 -6.90
CA ASP A 897 -22.07 -0.21 -7.83
C ASP A 897 -23.17 0.81 -7.56
N PHE A 898 -23.76 1.32 -8.64
CA PHE A 898 -24.82 2.31 -8.56
C PHE A 898 -26.11 1.77 -9.14
N CYS A 899 -27.22 2.07 -8.49
CA CYS A 899 -28.56 1.98 -9.06
C CYS A 899 -28.98 3.37 -9.55
N GLY A 900 -29.33 3.49 -10.82
CA GLY A 900 -29.69 4.78 -11.42
C GLY A 900 -28.47 5.65 -11.76
N ASN A 901 -28.66 6.97 -11.77
CA ASN A 901 -27.61 7.90 -12.13
C ASN A 901 -26.64 8.15 -10.97
N ARG A 902 -25.34 7.93 -11.20
CA ARG A 902 -24.28 8.15 -10.19
C ARG A 902 -24.17 9.60 -9.70
N PHE A 903 -24.80 10.56 -10.39
CA PHE A 903 -24.82 11.97 -10.03
C PHE A 903 -26.12 12.40 -9.33
N ALA A 904 -27.00 11.46 -8.96
CA ALA A 904 -28.25 11.76 -8.28
C ALA A 904 -28.05 12.52 -6.94
N TRP A 905 -26.88 12.41 -6.34
CA TRP A 905 -26.50 13.17 -5.13
C TRP A 905 -26.45 14.69 -5.32
N MET A 906 -26.42 15.19 -6.57
CA MET A 906 -26.52 16.63 -6.85
C MET A 906 -27.92 17.20 -6.53
N GLY A 907 -28.90 16.33 -6.29
CA GLY A 907 -30.26 16.76 -5.95
C GLY A 907 -30.94 17.52 -7.10
N ASN A 908 -31.82 18.43 -6.72
CA ASN A 908 -32.59 19.30 -7.60
C ASN A 908 -31.85 20.61 -8.00
N GLY A 909 -30.57 20.74 -7.62
CA GLY A 909 -29.76 21.94 -7.87
C GLY A 909 -29.73 22.96 -6.73
N LEU A 910 -30.48 22.74 -5.64
CA LEU A 910 -30.39 23.55 -4.42
C LEU A 910 -29.30 23.03 -3.47
N SER A 911 -28.65 23.95 -2.76
CA SER A 911 -27.73 23.62 -1.68
C SER A 911 -28.46 23.28 -0.37
N GLN A 912 -27.80 22.54 0.53
CA GLN A 912 -28.30 22.36 1.90
C GLN A 912 -28.46 23.70 2.64
N THR A 913 -27.59 24.67 2.35
CA THR A 913 -27.66 26.03 2.91
C THR A 913 -28.90 26.78 2.47
N GLU A 914 -29.32 26.65 1.21
CA GLU A 914 -30.59 27.24 0.72
C GLU A 914 -31.83 26.53 1.30
N TRP A 915 -31.69 25.28 1.73
CA TRP A 915 -32.78 24.50 2.31
C TRP A 915 -33.02 24.84 3.80
N ASP A 916 -31.98 25.22 4.52
CA ASP A 916 -32.08 25.65 5.92
C ASP A 916 -32.51 27.13 5.99
N PRO A 917 -33.75 27.43 6.42
CA PRO A 917 -34.26 28.80 6.47
C PRO A 917 -33.52 29.70 7.48
N THR A 918 -32.67 29.12 8.33
CA THR A 918 -31.88 29.82 9.35
C THR A 918 -30.42 30.02 8.94
N ALA A 919 -29.99 29.45 7.82
CA ALA A 919 -28.60 29.48 7.42
C ALA A 919 -28.17 30.82 6.80
N GLU A 920 -26.93 31.23 7.08
CA GLU A 920 -26.29 32.36 6.43
C GLU A 920 -25.88 31.97 5.00
N LEU A 921 -26.58 32.52 4.00
CA LEU A 921 -26.36 32.19 2.58
C LEU A 921 -24.98 32.64 2.07
N ALA A 922 -24.38 33.65 2.71
CA ALA A 922 -23.07 34.20 2.38
C ALA A 922 -21.94 33.67 3.30
N TYR A 923 -22.10 32.50 3.93
CA TYR A 923 -21.16 31.94 4.91
C TYR A 923 -19.69 31.83 4.44
N TYR A 924 -19.44 31.86 3.14
CA TYR A 924 -18.11 31.80 2.54
C TYR A 924 -17.37 33.14 2.54
N ILE A 925 -18.05 34.26 2.82
CA ILE A 925 -17.42 35.58 3.01
C ILE A 925 -16.81 35.64 4.41
N ARG A 926 -15.50 35.83 4.50
CA ARG A 926 -14.72 35.78 5.75
C ARG A 926 -13.62 36.83 5.76
N SER A 927 -13.25 37.29 6.95
CA SER A 927 -12.23 38.33 7.15
C SER A 927 -10.79 37.82 7.07
N SER A 928 -10.58 36.51 7.22
CA SER A 928 -9.28 35.85 7.11
C SER A 928 -9.41 34.42 6.60
N ASP A 929 -8.30 33.80 6.16
CA ASP A 929 -8.30 32.39 5.75
C ASP A 929 -8.18 31.47 6.99
N ASP A 930 -9.33 31.11 7.55
CA ASP A 930 -9.51 30.09 8.60
C ASP A 930 -9.72 28.67 8.03
N GLY A 931 -9.38 28.47 6.76
CA GLY A 931 -9.64 27.23 6.04
C GLY A 931 -8.80 26.08 6.58
N LYS A 932 -9.38 24.87 6.59
CA LYS A 932 -8.63 23.66 6.91
C LYS A 932 -7.45 23.52 5.94
N HIS A 933 -6.29 23.15 6.47
CA HIS A 933 -5.11 22.91 5.62
C HIS A 933 -5.39 21.86 4.54
N LEU A 934 -5.01 22.17 3.28
CA LEU A 934 -5.30 21.30 2.13
C LEU A 934 -4.24 20.20 1.89
N SER A 935 -2.99 20.41 2.33
CA SER A 935 -1.97 19.35 2.21
C SER A 935 -1.98 18.43 3.42
N ARG A 936 -1.75 17.12 3.21
CA ARG A 936 -1.58 16.13 4.29
C ARG A 936 -0.52 16.57 5.29
N ARG A 937 0.60 17.11 4.82
CA ARG A 937 1.69 17.60 5.68
C ARG A 937 1.20 18.71 6.62
N ALA A 938 0.50 19.72 6.09
CA ALA A 938 0.02 20.83 6.91
C ALA A 938 -1.08 20.40 7.88
N ARG A 939 -2.03 19.53 7.45
CA ARG A 939 -3.01 18.90 8.36
C ARG A 939 -2.33 18.12 9.48
N THR A 940 -1.41 17.22 9.15
CA THR A 940 -0.67 16.44 10.15
C THR A 940 0.13 17.36 11.08
N LYS A 941 0.79 18.40 10.57
CA LYS A 941 1.53 19.36 11.41
C LYS A 941 0.61 20.04 12.43
N SER A 942 -0.57 20.48 11.99
CA SER A 942 -1.60 21.10 12.84
C SER A 942 -2.14 20.11 13.89
N ILE A 943 -2.63 18.94 13.46
CA ILE A 943 -3.21 17.90 14.33
C ILE A 943 -2.19 17.40 15.36
N SER A 944 -0.96 17.10 14.93
CA SER A 944 0.09 16.61 15.81
C SER A 944 0.76 17.69 16.67
N LYS A 945 0.39 18.97 16.47
CA LYS A 945 1.02 20.13 17.12
C LYS A 945 2.54 20.10 16.97
N SER A 946 3.03 19.75 15.78
CA SER A 946 4.46 19.56 15.53
C SER A 946 5.25 20.85 15.76
N GLY A 947 6.30 20.77 16.59
CA GLY A 947 7.11 21.91 17.04
C GLY A 947 6.77 22.44 18.44
N THR A 948 5.70 21.94 19.07
CA THR A 948 5.28 22.39 20.43
C THR A 948 5.98 21.65 21.59
N ARG A 949 6.88 20.72 21.28
CA ARG A 949 7.57 19.88 22.27
C ARG A 949 9.07 19.85 21.98
N PRO A 950 9.92 19.67 23.00
CA PRO A 950 11.34 19.44 22.82
C PRO A 950 11.62 18.25 21.90
N GLU A 951 12.80 18.24 21.28
CA GLU A 951 13.24 17.10 20.49
C GLU A 951 13.39 15.84 21.36
N ARG A 952 13.10 14.67 20.79
CA ARG A 952 13.17 13.38 21.50
C ARG A 952 14.52 12.70 21.23
N ASP A 953 15.28 12.40 22.28
CA ASP A 953 16.59 11.74 22.18
C ASP A 953 16.50 10.30 21.66
N LEU A 954 15.47 9.54 22.06
CA LEU A 954 15.26 8.12 21.71
C LEU A 954 15.09 7.88 20.19
N HIS A 955 14.66 8.87 19.42
CA HIS A 955 14.49 8.73 17.96
C HIS A 955 15.75 9.07 17.16
N ARG A 956 16.82 9.57 17.80
CA ARG A 956 18.12 9.83 17.15
C ARG A 956 19.00 8.58 17.03
N GLN A 957 18.87 7.62 17.95
CA GLN A 957 19.89 6.57 18.14
C GLN A 957 19.91 5.40 17.12
N ALA A 958 19.02 5.33 16.12
CA ALA A 958 19.26 4.51 14.92
C ALA A 958 18.36 4.87 13.72
N LYS A 959 18.50 6.09 13.18
CA LYS A 959 18.52 6.27 11.72
C LYS A 959 19.95 6.23 11.15
N LEU A 960 20.95 5.98 12.00
CA LEU A 960 22.38 6.05 11.70
C LEU A 960 23.12 4.71 11.64
N VAL A 961 22.43 3.56 11.70
CA VAL A 961 23.09 2.25 11.62
C VAL A 961 23.48 1.86 10.18
N ALA A 962 23.09 2.63 9.15
CA ALA A 962 23.63 2.44 7.79
C ALA A 962 24.97 3.18 7.55
N ALA A 963 25.42 4.05 8.45
CA ALA A 963 26.61 4.88 8.23
C ALA A 963 27.91 4.29 8.82
N HIS A 964 27.83 3.32 9.74
CA HIS A 964 29.02 2.79 10.43
C HIS A 964 29.56 1.45 9.90
N GLU A 965 28.89 0.79 8.94
CA GLU A 965 29.44 -0.43 8.29
C GLU A 965 30.41 -0.12 7.12
N GLN A 966 30.71 1.14 6.84
CA GLN A 966 31.67 1.53 5.79
C GLN A 966 33.04 2.00 6.31
N GLN A 967 33.26 2.10 7.62
CA GLN A 967 34.55 2.52 8.19
C GLN A 967 35.45 1.36 8.65
N HIS A 968 35.00 0.10 8.55
CA HIS A 968 35.81 -1.08 8.92
C HIS A 968 36.21 -1.98 7.74
N LEU A 969 36.05 -1.51 6.50
CA LEU A 969 36.48 -2.25 5.30
C LEU A 969 37.62 -1.58 4.51
N ASP A 970 38.17 -0.45 4.98
CA ASP A 970 39.29 0.27 4.33
C ASP A 970 40.62 0.20 5.10
N THR A 971 40.76 -0.70 6.08
CA THR A 971 42.07 -1.01 6.68
C THR A 971 42.23 -2.51 6.87
N GLY A 972 42.69 -3.20 5.83
CA GLY A 972 42.99 -4.62 5.87
C GLY A 972 43.47 -5.18 4.53
N ASN A 973 44.71 -4.83 4.16
CA ASN A 973 45.55 -5.30 3.04
C ASN A 973 45.04 -5.09 1.60
#